data_AF-A0A544YTA5-F1
#
_entry.id   AF-A0A544YTA5-F1
#
_cell.length_a   1.000
_cell.length_b   1.000
_cell.length_c   1.000
_cell.angle_alpha   90.00
_cell.angle_beta   90.00
_cell.angle_gamma   90.00
#
_symmetry.space_group_name_H-M   'P 1'
#
loop_
_entity.id
_entity.type
_entity.pdbx_description
1 polymer ?
#
loop_
_entity_poly.entity_id
_entity_poly.type
_entity_poly.pdbx_seq_one_letter_code
_entity_poly.pdbx_strand_id
1 'polypeptide(L)'
;MSASSFQFSRRQLLATAAVATAAGVLKAGPAWANAGPQSYTASWSSVDQHPPAAEWFQDAKFGIYYHWGVFSVPAFANEWYPRNMYNNGSNENNHHKSVYGDPSVWPYHNFINGARDKAGNWVQFAPKLKSSGGNFDPDEWAQLFADAGARFAGPVAEHHDGYSMWNSRVNEWNSVATGPRLDLLRLHADAIRGKGLKLLVAMHHTYNFTGFYQWVPAQSTTSLKKLYGQLGFADEQQLWYDKLKEVIDGYQPDVIWQDFNLSRLDESRRLAFLAYYYNQAVAWNKDVVATYKDGFNTRGEVFDYERGGPAAIQNPYWLTDDSISSSSWCYTVGIGYYSLNAMLHSLIDRVSKNGNMLLNIAPMADGTIPSGQRSILLGIGDYLKRFGESIYATRAWAIYGEGPTQMGGGSFTTPRAGTNTDIRFTRSKDNTVLYATVLGWPGSTLHITTLGANRINLSNLASVQLLGSSAGQYTTLPNRTQDGSGLHISMPSSNAPFSAPAYVVKLTFNGQIPALGSGGTPTGYVRIANVATGLVLDSGGNVASGSNLKQWNWDGSTNLQWQLVDLGGGWYRIVNRTNGMVADSWGNTANGANARQSAWNGGNNQQWRLNDLGNGRYQIVNRGTGTSLDGMGYTTAGSAVGMWTPNNSTNNQWTITGV
;
A
#
# COMPACT_ATOMS: atom_id res chain seq x y z
N MET A 1 -35.22 -21.62 -26.37
CA MET A 1 -34.37 -21.19 -27.50
C MET A 1 -33.07 -20.68 -26.91
N SER A 2 -31.96 -21.39 -27.13
CA SER A 2 -30.66 -21.15 -26.49
C SER A 2 -29.90 -20.03 -27.18
N ALA A 3 -29.44 -19.04 -26.43
CA ALA A 3 -28.39 -18.13 -26.85
C ALA A 3 -27.11 -18.50 -26.08
N SER A 4 -26.25 -19.28 -26.72
CA SER A 4 -24.91 -19.63 -26.26
C SER A 4 -24.00 -18.41 -26.36
N SER A 5 -23.50 -17.90 -25.23
CA SER A 5 -22.44 -16.90 -25.18
C SER A 5 -21.08 -17.58 -25.34
N PHE A 6 -20.38 -17.30 -26.44
CA PHE A 6 -19.01 -17.75 -26.64
C PHE A 6 -18.07 -16.94 -25.73
N GLN A 7 -17.48 -17.61 -24.73
CA GLN A 7 -16.30 -17.10 -24.02
C GLN A 7 -15.06 -17.46 -24.82
N PHE A 8 -14.33 -16.46 -25.32
CA PHE A 8 -13.01 -16.68 -25.91
C PHE A 8 -11.98 -16.84 -24.79
N SER A 9 -11.26 -17.97 -24.77
CA SER A 9 -10.09 -18.16 -23.91
C SER A 9 -8.82 -17.63 -24.57
N ARG A 10 -7.78 -17.29 -23.78
CA ARG A 10 -6.44 -16.86 -24.22
C ARG A 10 -5.83 -17.73 -25.33
N ARG A 11 -6.26 -19.00 -25.49
CA ARG A 11 -5.73 -19.95 -26.48
C ARG A 11 -6.36 -19.85 -27.88
N GLN A 12 -7.51 -19.19 -28.05
CA GLN A 12 -8.19 -19.13 -29.36
C GLN A 12 -7.78 -17.94 -30.23
N LEU A 13 -6.96 -17.02 -29.72
CA LEU A 13 -6.50 -15.85 -30.47
C LEU A 13 -5.35 -16.14 -31.46
N LEU A 14 -4.91 -17.39 -31.59
CA LEU A 14 -3.76 -17.79 -32.40
C LEU A 14 -4.08 -18.61 -33.67
N ALA A 15 -5.35 -18.79 -34.05
CA ALA A 15 -5.70 -19.68 -35.17
C ALA A 15 -6.42 -19.02 -36.37
N THR A 16 -6.69 -17.71 -36.38
CA THR A 16 -7.33 -17.06 -37.54
C THR A 16 -6.75 -15.68 -37.83
N ALA A 17 -5.68 -15.64 -38.61
CA ALA A 17 -5.21 -14.44 -39.27
C ALA A 17 -4.97 -14.74 -40.75
N ALA A 18 -5.98 -14.53 -41.59
CA ALA A 18 -5.80 -14.28 -43.01
C ALA A 18 -7.01 -13.55 -43.61
N VAL A 19 -6.70 -12.54 -44.42
CA VAL A 19 -7.52 -11.76 -45.37
C VAL A 19 -8.13 -10.44 -44.86
N ALA A 20 -7.83 -9.39 -45.62
CA ALA A 20 -7.87 -7.96 -45.34
C ALA A 20 -9.22 -7.28 -45.63
N THR A 21 -9.48 -6.09 -45.07
CA THR A 21 -9.58 -4.80 -45.81
C THR A 21 -9.81 -3.57 -44.90
N ALA A 22 -9.20 -2.46 -45.32
CA ALA A 22 -9.15 -1.07 -44.86
C ALA A 22 -10.31 -0.45 -44.04
N ALA A 23 -9.95 0.15 -42.89
CA ALA A 23 -10.36 1.49 -42.44
C ALA A 23 -9.51 1.89 -41.21
N GLY A 24 -9.03 3.13 -41.16
CA GLY A 24 -8.05 3.61 -40.19
C GLY A 24 -8.54 3.62 -38.75
N VAL A 25 -7.98 2.71 -37.94
CA VAL A 25 -7.89 2.82 -36.49
C VAL A 25 -6.44 2.46 -36.14
N LEU A 26 -5.72 3.37 -35.48
CA LEU A 26 -4.43 3.10 -34.87
C LEU A 26 -4.63 1.99 -33.82
N LYS A 27 -4.51 0.73 -34.24
CA LYS A 27 -4.42 -0.42 -33.34
C LYS A 27 -3.10 -0.29 -32.60
N ALA A 28 -3.17 -0.03 -31.30
CA ALA A 28 -2.08 -0.38 -30.40
C ALA A 28 -1.73 -1.85 -30.68
N GLY A 29 -0.49 -2.12 -31.09
CA GLY A 29 -0.01 -3.48 -31.29
C GLY A 29 -0.20 -4.27 -29.98
N PRO A 30 -0.53 -5.57 -30.04
CA PRO A 30 -0.63 -6.37 -28.84
C PRO A 30 0.73 -6.33 -28.14
N ALA A 31 0.76 -5.81 -26.92
CA ALA A 31 1.87 -6.04 -26.03
C ALA A 31 1.96 -7.56 -25.84
N TRP A 32 3.03 -8.16 -26.36
CA TRP A 32 3.30 -9.58 -26.17
C TRP A 32 3.44 -9.80 -24.66
N ALA A 33 2.44 -10.44 -24.04
CA ALA A 33 2.62 -10.97 -22.70
C ALA A 33 3.72 -12.03 -22.80
N ASN A 34 4.90 -11.76 -22.23
CA ASN A 34 5.86 -12.83 -21.99
C ASN A 34 5.11 -13.91 -21.19
N ALA A 35 4.95 -15.09 -21.79
CA ALA A 35 4.34 -16.21 -21.10
C ALA A 35 5.18 -16.49 -19.85
N GLY A 36 4.58 -16.30 -18.67
CA GLY A 36 5.24 -16.63 -17.41
C GLY A 36 5.63 -18.11 -17.32
N PRO A 37 6.34 -18.50 -16.25
CA PRO A 37 6.71 -19.89 -16.01
C PRO A 37 5.51 -20.82 -16.17
N GLN A 38 5.70 -21.95 -16.87
CA GLN A 38 4.65 -22.97 -17.05
C GLN A 38 4.52 -23.89 -15.83
N SER A 39 5.48 -23.85 -14.90
CA SER A 39 5.48 -24.61 -13.66
C SER A 39 6.45 -24.00 -12.66
N TYR A 40 6.23 -24.29 -11.38
CA TYR A 40 7.04 -23.84 -10.26
C TYR A 40 7.57 -25.04 -9.46
N THR A 41 8.86 -25.01 -9.11
CA THR A 41 9.47 -25.93 -8.13
C THR A 41 9.58 -25.26 -6.77
N ALA A 42 9.68 -26.04 -5.70
CA ALA A 42 9.85 -25.53 -4.33
C ALA A 42 11.29 -24.99 -4.10
N SER A 43 11.64 -23.92 -4.81
CA SER A 43 12.91 -23.19 -4.70
C SER A 43 12.65 -21.70 -4.94
N TRP A 44 13.37 -20.82 -4.22
CA TRP A 44 13.27 -19.37 -4.41
C TRP A 44 13.47 -18.97 -5.87
N SER A 45 14.51 -19.51 -6.53
CA SER A 45 14.80 -19.24 -7.95
C SER A 45 13.63 -19.54 -8.91
N SER A 46 12.71 -20.43 -8.52
CA SER A 46 11.52 -20.75 -9.30
C SER A 46 10.33 -19.91 -8.90
N VAL A 47 9.98 -19.83 -7.60
CA VAL A 47 8.81 -19.07 -7.14
C VAL A 47 8.97 -17.56 -7.29
N ASP A 48 10.20 -17.04 -7.24
CA ASP A 48 10.53 -15.63 -7.49
C ASP A 48 10.23 -15.19 -8.94
N GLN A 49 9.95 -16.14 -9.85
CA GLN A 49 9.54 -15.83 -11.23
C GLN A 49 8.04 -15.52 -11.34
N HIS A 50 7.25 -15.78 -10.29
CA HIS A 50 5.85 -15.38 -10.23
C HIS A 50 5.76 -13.86 -10.07
N PRO A 51 4.94 -13.15 -10.86
CA PRO A 51 4.74 -11.72 -10.66
C PRO A 51 4.05 -11.47 -9.30
N PRO A 52 4.68 -10.74 -8.36
CA PRO A 52 4.20 -10.67 -6.99
C PRO A 52 2.83 -10.01 -6.90
N ALA A 53 2.64 -8.89 -7.61
CA ALA A 53 1.38 -8.16 -7.66
C ALA A 53 0.77 -8.21 -9.07
N ALA A 54 -0.21 -9.07 -9.28
CA ALA A 54 -0.97 -9.13 -10.53
C ALA A 54 -1.61 -7.76 -10.88
N GLU A 55 -1.75 -7.44 -12.17
CA GLU A 55 -2.31 -6.16 -12.63
C GLU A 55 -3.72 -5.90 -12.07
N TRP A 56 -4.58 -6.93 -12.02
CA TRP A 56 -5.92 -6.79 -11.46
C TRP A 56 -5.88 -6.41 -9.97
N PHE A 57 -4.88 -6.92 -9.23
CA PHE A 57 -4.70 -6.62 -7.81
C PHE A 57 -4.21 -5.18 -7.63
N GLN A 58 -3.25 -4.74 -8.46
CA GLN A 58 -2.83 -3.34 -8.47
C GLN A 58 -3.96 -2.39 -8.88
N ASP A 59 -4.89 -2.82 -9.73
CA ASP A 59 -6.03 -1.99 -10.16
C ASP A 59 -7.17 -1.94 -9.13
N ALA A 60 -7.24 -2.96 -8.27
CA ALA A 60 -8.33 -3.17 -7.32
C ALA A 60 -8.39 -2.12 -6.20
N LYS A 61 -7.23 -1.73 -5.65
CA LYS A 61 -7.03 -0.72 -4.58
C LYS A 61 -7.62 -1.04 -3.21
N PHE A 62 -8.87 -1.48 -3.18
CA PHE A 62 -9.66 -1.64 -1.97
C PHE A 62 -10.25 -3.04 -1.91
N GLY A 63 -9.98 -3.72 -0.78
CA GLY A 63 -10.59 -4.99 -0.44
C GLY A 63 -11.15 -5.00 0.97
N ILE A 64 -12.01 -5.98 1.26
CA ILE A 64 -12.62 -6.16 2.58
C ILE A 64 -12.37 -7.58 3.07
N TYR A 65 -11.94 -7.72 4.32
CA TYR A 65 -11.93 -9.00 5.03
C TYR A 65 -12.55 -8.84 6.40
N TYR A 66 -12.66 -9.94 7.13
CA TYR A 66 -13.37 -9.94 8.40
C TYR A 66 -12.88 -11.02 9.35
N HIS A 67 -12.55 -10.59 10.57
CA HIS A 67 -12.27 -11.47 11.69
C HIS A 67 -13.57 -11.86 12.37
N TRP A 68 -14.13 -12.96 11.88
CA TRP A 68 -15.36 -13.56 12.39
C TRP A 68 -15.16 -15.06 12.54
N GLY A 69 -15.45 -15.60 13.72
CA GLY A 69 -15.25 -17.02 14.01
C GLY A 69 -15.59 -17.36 15.45
N VAL A 70 -15.10 -18.50 15.93
CA VAL A 70 -15.35 -18.97 17.30
C VAL A 70 -14.86 -17.96 18.34
N PHE A 71 -13.71 -17.33 18.07
CA PHE A 71 -13.16 -16.23 18.89
C PHE A 71 -14.08 -15.00 19.01
N SER A 72 -15.12 -14.87 18.18
CA SER A 72 -16.12 -13.78 18.28
C SER A 72 -17.23 -14.07 19.29
N VAL A 73 -17.44 -15.32 19.71
CA VAL A 73 -18.51 -15.72 20.65
C VAL A 73 -18.42 -15.02 22.01
N PRO A 74 -17.23 -14.90 22.64
CA PRO A 74 -17.12 -14.22 23.93
C PRO A 74 -17.45 -12.73 23.86
N ALA A 75 -17.33 -12.12 22.67
CA ALA A 75 -17.49 -10.68 22.43
C ALA A 75 -16.73 -9.81 23.46
N PHE A 76 -15.52 -10.23 23.84
CA PHE A 76 -14.74 -9.62 24.92
C PHE A 76 -13.26 -9.49 24.53
N ALA A 77 -12.68 -8.34 24.86
CA ALA A 77 -11.29 -7.94 24.57
C ALA A 77 -10.92 -7.88 23.08
N ASN A 78 -10.64 -9.02 22.44
CA ASN A 78 -10.21 -9.12 21.03
C ASN A 78 -10.19 -10.59 20.55
N GLU A 79 -9.79 -10.81 19.30
CA GLU A 79 -9.68 -12.12 18.65
C GLU A 79 -8.62 -13.05 19.28
N TRP A 80 -7.77 -12.53 20.18
CA TRP A 80 -6.85 -13.32 21.01
C TRP A 80 -7.47 -13.78 22.34
N TYR A 81 -8.77 -13.58 22.56
CA TYR A 81 -9.49 -14.18 23.68
C TYR A 81 -9.19 -15.68 23.87
N PRO A 82 -9.15 -16.55 22.83
CA PRO A 82 -8.84 -17.98 23.00
C PRO A 82 -7.48 -18.24 23.66
N ARG A 83 -6.51 -17.35 23.42
CA ARG A 83 -5.18 -17.39 24.02
C ARG A 83 -5.22 -16.83 25.45
N ASN A 84 -5.74 -15.62 25.61
CA ASN A 84 -5.66 -14.89 26.88
C ASN A 84 -6.61 -15.44 27.95
N MET A 85 -7.68 -16.15 27.58
CA MET A 85 -8.53 -16.84 28.56
C MET A 85 -7.75 -17.85 29.42
N TYR A 86 -6.58 -18.33 28.97
CA TYR A 86 -5.68 -19.20 29.74
C TYR A 86 -4.54 -18.44 30.45
N ASN A 87 -4.32 -17.16 30.14
CA ASN A 87 -3.30 -16.33 30.77
C ASN A 87 -3.78 -15.89 32.16
N ASN A 88 -3.33 -16.57 33.21
CA ASN A 88 -3.83 -16.38 34.56
C ASN A 88 -3.72 -14.91 35.01
N GLY A 89 -4.85 -14.33 35.46
CA GLY A 89 -4.93 -12.95 35.94
C GLY A 89 -5.13 -11.89 34.85
N SER A 90 -5.09 -12.25 33.56
CA SER A 90 -5.51 -11.35 32.48
C SER A 90 -7.00 -10.97 32.59
N ASN A 91 -7.39 -9.89 31.93
CA ASN A 91 -8.79 -9.45 31.89
C ASN A 91 -9.69 -10.53 31.27
N GLU A 92 -9.22 -11.19 30.23
CA GLU A 92 -9.90 -12.29 29.54
C GLU A 92 -10.05 -13.51 30.43
N ASN A 93 -9.00 -13.91 31.17
CA ASN A 93 -9.08 -15.02 32.13
C ASN A 93 -10.04 -14.73 33.28
N ASN A 94 -10.00 -13.52 33.84
CA ASN A 94 -10.90 -13.12 34.93
C ASN A 94 -12.36 -13.07 34.45
N HIS A 95 -12.60 -12.51 33.26
CA HIS A 95 -13.92 -12.55 32.61
C HIS A 95 -14.35 -13.99 32.33
N HIS A 96 -13.45 -14.84 31.84
CA HIS A 96 -13.76 -16.23 31.53
C HIS A 96 -14.23 -17.00 32.78
N LYS A 97 -13.48 -16.84 33.87
CA LYS A 97 -13.81 -17.39 35.18
C LYS A 97 -15.13 -16.86 35.73
N SER A 98 -15.48 -15.59 35.50
CA SER A 98 -16.71 -15.02 36.03
C SER A 98 -17.96 -15.43 35.23
N VAL A 99 -17.84 -15.59 33.91
CA VAL A 99 -18.98 -15.89 33.02
C VAL A 99 -19.15 -17.39 32.76
N TYR A 100 -18.07 -18.10 32.45
CA TYR A 100 -18.15 -19.48 31.95
C TYR A 100 -17.66 -20.50 32.98
N GLY A 101 -16.51 -20.26 33.60
CA GLY A 101 -15.85 -21.20 34.51
C GLY A 101 -14.34 -21.08 34.47
N ASP A 102 -13.65 -21.77 35.37
CA ASP A 102 -12.19 -21.89 35.24
C ASP A 102 -11.86 -22.56 33.89
N PRO A 103 -10.84 -22.10 33.12
CA PRO A 103 -10.52 -22.69 31.82
C PRO A 103 -10.20 -24.20 31.84
N SER A 104 -9.86 -24.77 33.00
CA SER A 104 -9.71 -26.22 33.18
C SER A 104 -11.05 -26.98 33.18
N VAL A 105 -12.15 -26.31 33.53
CA VAL A 105 -13.52 -26.84 33.55
C VAL A 105 -14.33 -26.39 32.33
N TRP A 106 -14.07 -25.16 31.87
CA TRP A 106 -14.69 -24.57 30.69
C TRP A 106 -13.60 -24.19 29.67
N PRO A 107 -13.03 -25.16 28.93
CA PRO A 107 -11.96 -24.88 27.97
C PRO A 107 -12.51 -24.24 26.68
N TYR A 108 -11.63 -23.63 25.89
CA TYR A 108 -11.96 -22.96 24.63
C TYR A 108 -12.80 -23.79 23.66
N HIS A 109 -12.53 -25.10 23.54
CA HIS A 109 -13.31 -25.98 22.67
C HIS A 109 -14.80 -26.11 23.05
N ASN A 110 -15.22 -25.63 24.23
CA ASN A 110 -16.63 -25.48 24.56
C ASN A 110 -17.33 -24.38 23.74
N PHE A 111 -16.62 -23.33 23.30
CA PHE A 111 -17.18 -22.38 22.33
C PHE A 111 -17.44 -23.05 20.96
N ILE A 112 -16.76 -24.15 20.65
CA ILE A 112 -16.95 -24.91 19.40
C ILE A 112 -18.06 -25.97 19.55
N ASN A 113 -17.94 -26.81 20.58
CA ASN A 113 -18.82 -27.97 20.80
C ASN A 113 -20.15 -27.59 21.47
N GLY A 114 -20.19 -26.44 22.12
CA GLY A 114 -21.31 -25.97 22.91
C GLY A 114 -21.25 -26.45 24.35
N ALA A 115 -21.45 -25.52 25.29
CA ALA A 115 -21.61 -25.82 26.71
C ALA A 115 -22.47 -24.75 27.38
N ARG A 116 -22.96 -25.02 28.60
CA ARG A 116 -23.64 -24.00 29.39
C ARG A 116 -22.63 -23.09 30.09
N ASP A 117 -22.91 -21.78 30.10
CA ASP A 117 -22.21 -20.82 30.96
C ASP A 117 -22.70 -20.93 32.42
N LYS A 118 -22.19 -20.09 33.33
CA LYS A 118 -22.61 -20.09 34.74
C LYS A 118 -24.06 -19.64 34.96
N ALA A 119 -24.63 -18.89 34.02
CA ALA A 119 -26.03 -18.49 34.05
C ALA A 119 -26.96 -19.56 33.45
N GLY A 120 -26.42 -20.64 32.90
CA GLY A 120 -27.17 -21.74 32.32
C GLY A 120 -27.49 -21.57 30.83
N ASN A 121 -26.99 -20.51 30.18
CA ASN A 121 -27.20 -20.27 28.75
C ASN A 121 -26.34 -21.21 27.92
N TRP A 122 -26.88 -21.75 26.82
CA TRP A 122 -26.09 -22.51 25.85
C TRP A 122 -25.20 -21.57 25.04
N VAL A 123 -23.89 -21.78 25.08
CA VAL A 123 -22.89 -20.95 24.40
C VAL A 123 -22.15 -21.79 23.38
N GLN A 124 -22.23 -21.39 22.12
CA GLN A 124 -21.59 -22.06 20.99
C GLN A 124 -21.44 -21.09 19.81
N PHE A 125 -20.39 -21.23 19.01
CA PHE A 125 -20.33 -20.66 17.67
C PHE A 125 -21.24 -21.44 16.74
N ALA A 126 -22.45 -20.94 16.55
CA ALA A 126 -23.47 -21.57 15.71
C ALA A 126 -24.28 -20.52 14.92
N PRO A 127 -23.63 -19.69 14.07
CA PRO A 127 -24.36 -18.78 13.20
C PRO A 127 -25.32 -19.56 12.30
N LYS A 128 -26.55 -19.06 12.20
CA LYS A 128 -27.63 -19.70 11.46
C LYS A 128 -28.00 -18.85 10.25
N LEU A 129 -28.13 -19.49 9.09
CA LEU A 129 -28.55 -18.83 7.88
C LEU A 129 -29.89 -18.11 8.06
N LYS A 130 -30.03 -16.94 7.46
CA LYS A 130 -31.27 -16.16 7.43
C LYS A 130 -32.42 -16.94 6.81
N SER A 131 -32.14 -17.71 5.75
CA SER A 131 -33.09 -18.65 5.14
C SER A 131 -33.55 -19.77 6.08
N SER A 132 -32.82 -20.01 7.18
CA SER A 132 -33.16 -20.95 8.24
C SER A 132 -33.62 -20.24 9.52
N GLY A 133 -33.93 -18.95 9.47
CA GLY A 133 -34.43 -18.15 10.60
C GLY A 133 -33.34 -17.65 11.56
N GLY A 134 -32.09 -17.53 11.12
CA GLY A 134 -31.02 -16.84 11.84
C GLY A 134 -30.71 -15.45 11.26
N ASN A 135 -29.52 -14.93 11.57
CA ASN A 135 -29.06 -13.60 11.14
C ASN A 135 -27.94 -13.62 10.09
N PHE A 136 -27.32 -14.78 9.86
CA PHE A 136 -26.20 -14.90 8.92
C PHE A 136 -26.69 -14.98 7.47
N ASP A 137 -26.23 -14.07 6.62
CA ASP A 137 -26.55 -14.06 5.19
C ASP A 137 -25.30 -13.68 4.37
N PRO A 138 -24.62 -14.68 3.74
CA PRO A 138 -23.40 -14.42 2.98
C PRO A 138 -23.65 -13.57 1.72
N ASP A 139 -24.85 -13.62 1.12
CA ASP A 139 -25.19 -12.80 -0.04
C ASP A 139 -25.42 -11.34 0.35
N GLU A 140 -26.02 -11.09 1.51
CA GLU A 140 -26.16 -9.74 2.07
C GLU A 140 -24.78 -9.12 2.37
N TRP A 141 -23.87 -9.92 2.92
CA TRP A 141 -22.48 -9.48 3.18
C TRP A 141 -21.75 -9.16 1.87
N ALA A 142 -21.78 -10.06 0.89
CA ALA A 142 -21.14 -9.84 -0.40
C ALA A 142 -21.72 -8.62 -1.13
N GLN A 143 -23.04 -8.41 -1.05
CA GLN A 143 -23.69 -7.22 -1.61
C GLN A 143 -23.19 -5.94 -0.93
N LEU A 144 -23.10 -5.93 0.40
CA LEU A 144 -22.56 -4.79 1.15
C LEU A 144 -21.11 -4.48 0.73
N PHE A 145 -20.28 -5.50 0.51
CA PHE A 145 -18.89 -5.29 0.08
C PHE A 145 -18.79 -4.71 -1.32
N ALA A 146 -19.64 -5.19 -2.24
CA ALA A 146 -19.75 -4.62 -3.59
C ALA A 146 -20.24 -3.18 -3.54
N ASP A 147 -21.24 -2.88 -2.70
CA ASP A 147 -21.77 -1.53 -2.52
C ASP A 147 -20.75 -0.58 -1.88
N ALA A 148 -19.87 -1.09 -1.02
CA ALA A 148 -18.74 -0.38 -0.46
C ALA A 148 -17.62 -0.10 -1.48
N GLY A 149 -17.69 -0.69 -2.69
CA GLY A 149 -16.69 -0.54 -3.73
C GLY A 149 -15.47 -1.46 -3.59
N ALA A 150 -15.54 -2.52 -2.77
CA ALA A 150 -14.46 -3.51 -2.74
C ALA A 150 -14.32 -4.17 -4.12
N ARG A 151 -13.09 -4.57 -4.48
CA ARG A 151 -12.79 -5.34 -5.70
C ARG A 151 -12.34 -6.77 -5.41
N PHE A 152 -11.94 -7.01 -4.17
CA PHE A 152 -11.67 -8.32 -3.62
C PHE A 152 -12.20 -8.38 -2.19
N ALA A 153 -12.67 -9.54 -1.76
CA ALA A 153 -13.12 -9.73 -0.39
C ALA A 153 -13.00 -11.19 0.06
N GLY A 154 -13.02 -11.41 1.38
CA GLY A 154 -13.28 -12.74 1.92
C GLY A 154 -12.88 -12.94 3.37
N PRO A 155 -13.09 -14.15 3.89
CA PRO A 155 -12.98 -14.42 5.32
C PRO A 155 -11.53 -14.60 5.76
N VAL A 156 -11.29 -14.34 7.04
CA VAL A 156 -10.32 -15.16 7.78
C VAL A 156 -10.87 -16.57 7.77
N ALA A 157 -10.25 -17.54 7.08
CA ALA A 157 -10.77 -18.91 7.00
C ALA A 157 -10.28 -19.78 8.17
N GLU A 158 -9.12 -19.47 8.72
CA GLU A 158 -8.64 -19.99 9.99
C GLU A 158 -7.73 -18.95 10.64
N HIS A 159 -8.04 -18.61 11.90
CA HIS A 159 -7.25 -17.69 12.70
C HIS A 159 -6.17 -18.48 13.47
N HIS A 160 -5.60 -17.91 14.53
CA HIS A 160 -4.62 -18.60 15.38
C HIS A 160 -5.24 -19.72 16.26
N ASP A 161 -6.57 -19.81 16.32
CA ASP A 161 -7.35 -20.65 17.24
C ASP A 161 -7.46 -22.12 16.82
N GLY A 162 -6.93 -22.48 15.64
CA GLY A 162 -6.89 -23.87 15.16
C GLY A 162 -8.22 -24.38 14.60
N TYR A 163 -9.20 -23.50 14.41
CA TYR A 163 -10.53 -23.84 13.90
C TYR A 163 -10.69 -23.51 12.42
N SER A 164 -10.83 -24.53 11.59
CA SER A 164 -10.97 -24.38 10.13
C SER A 164 -12.42 -24.07 9.75
N MET A 165 -12.70 -22.93 9.12
CA MET A 165 -14.07 -22.54 8.74
C MET A 165 -14.50 -23.07 7.37
N TRP A 166 -14.00 -24.24 6.99
CA TRP A 166 -14.36 -24.95 5.76
C TRP A 166 -14.61 -26.42 6.03
N ASN A 167 -15.04 -27.19 5.02
CA ASN A 167 -15.20 -28.65 5.15
C ASN A 167 -13.85 -29.38 5.13
N SER A 168 -13.08 -29.26 6.21
CA SER A 168 -11.73 -29.85 6.28
C SER A 168 -11.75 -31.36 6.54
N ARG A 169 -10.88 -32.10 5.84
CA ARG A 169 -10.61 -33.52 6.11
C ARG A 169 -9.37 -33.71 6.97
N VAL A 170 -8.42 -32.77 6.91
CA VAL A 170 -7.17 -32.83 7.69
C VAL A 170 -7.32 -32.24 9.10
N ASN A 171 -8.34 -31.42 9.34
CA ASN A 171 -8.67 -30.86 10.67
C ASN A 171 -10.15 -31.10 11.01
N GLU A 172 -10.42 -31.97 11.98
CA GLU A 172 -11.77 -32.25 12.47
C GLU A 172 -12.40 -31.08 13.24
N TRP A 173 -11.59 -30.12 13.70
CA TRP A 173 -12.05 -28.87 14.31
C TRP A 173 -12.45 -27.90 13.21
N ASN A 174 -13.65 -28.12 12.66
CA ASN A 174 -14.13 -27.33 11.54
C ASN A 174 -15.64 -27.05 11.57
N SER A 175 -16.04 -26.03 10.80
CA SER A 175 -17.42 -25.51 10.73
C SER A 175 -18.48 -26.46 10.20
N VAL A 176 -18.10 -27.58 9.59
CA VAL A 176 -19.03 -28.62 9.12
C VAL A 176 -19.16 -29.74 10.13
N ALA A 177 -18.03 -30.23 10.65
CA ALA A 177 -17.95 -31.31 11.63
C ALA A 177 -18.36 -30.88 13.04
N THR A 178 -18.41 -29.58 13.32
CA THR A 178 -18.79 -29.00 14.62
C THR A 178 -19.50 -27.65 14.43
N GLY A 179 -19.92 -27.01 15.53
CA GLY A 179 -20.52 -25.67 15.50
C GLY A 179 -21.72 -25.53 14.54
N PRO A 180 -21.66 -24.63 13.54
CA PRO A 180 -22.80 -24.27 12.70
C PRO A 180 -23.26 -25.37 11.73
N ARG A 181 -22.45 -26.41 11.47
CA ARG A 181 -22.74 -27.46 10.47
C ARG A 181 -22.88 -26.89 9.05
N LEU A 182 -22.06 -25.89 8.73
CA LEU A 182 -22.04 -25.17 7.45
C LEU A 182 -20.61 -25.07 6.96
N ASP A 183 -20.39 -25.24 5.65
CA ASP A 183 -19.11 -24.88 5.03
C ASP A 183 -19.08 -23.37 4.83
N LEU A 184 -18.64 -22.64 5.87
CA LEU A 184 -18.70 -21.17 5.89
C LEU A 184 -17.82 -20.56 4.79
N LEU A 185 -16.63 -21.13 4.54
CA LEU A 185 -15.75 -20.69 3.47
C LEU A 185 -16.41 -20.88 2.09
N ARG A 186 -17.10 -22.00 1.83
CA ARG A 186 -17.86 -22.19 0.57
C ARG A 186 -18.92 -21.12 0.40
N LEU A 187 -19.74 -20.93 1.42
CA LEU A 187 -20.86 -19.97 1.39
C LEU A 187 -20.37 -18.55 1.10
N HIS A 188 -19.28 -18.12 1.74
CA HIS A 188 -18.66 -16.83 1.45
C HIS A 188 -18.03 -16.77 0.06
N ALA A 189 -17.26 -17.79 -0.32
CA ALA A 189 -16.60 -17.84 -1.62
C ALA A 189 -17.59 -17.71 -2.79
N ASP A 190 -18.72 -18.43 -2.70
CA ASP A 190 -19.75 -18.43 -3.73
C ASP A 190 -20.48 -17.09 -3.77
N ALA A 191 -20.87 -16.53 -2.62
CA ALA A 191 -21.54 -15.22 -2.55
C ALA A 191 -20.66 -14.07 -3.06
N ILE A 192 -19.37 -14.05 -2.67
CA ILE A 192 -18.39 -13.03 -3.10
C ILE A 192 -18.20 -13.07 -4.62
N ARG A 193 -18.03 -14.28 -5.19
CA ARG A 193 -17.94 -14.47 -6.65
C ARG A 193 -19.25 -14.13 -7.35
N GLY A 194 -20.40 -14.42 -6.73
CA GLY A 194 -21.72 -14.04 -7.22
C GLY A 194 -21.89 -12.54 -7.41
N LYS A 195 -21.10 -11.72 -6.69
CA LYS A 195 -21.04 -10.25 -6.85
C LYS A 195 -19.90 -9.78 -7.76
N GLY A 196 -19.19 -10.70 -8.44
CA GLY A 196 -18.08 -10.38 -9.33
C GLY A 196 -16.81 -9.92 -8.61
N LEU A 197 -16.72 -10.15 -7.30
CA LEU A 197 -15.54 -9.82 -6.50
C LEU A 197 -14.52 -10.95 -6.57
N LYS A 198 -13.24 -10.58 -6.49
CA LYS A 198 -12.12 -11.51 -6.35
C LYS A 198 -12.11 -12.12 -4.95
N LEU A 199 -11.83 -13.42 -4.82
CA LEU A 199 -11.86 -14.10 -3.51
C LEU A 199 -10.52 -13.96 -2.79
N LEU A 200 -10.53 -13.37 -1.60
CA LEU A 200 -9.42 -13.41 -0.65
C LEU A 200 -9.69 -14.45 0.43
N VAL A 201 -8.67 -15.19 0.85
CA VAL A 201 -8.74 -16.08 2.01
C VAL A 201 -7.57 -15.77 2.93
N ALA A 202 -7.85 -15.34 4.15
CA ALA A 202 -6.85 -15.04 5.17
C ALA A 202 -6.61 -16.24 6.09
N MET A 203 -5.34 -16.53 6.35
CA MET A 203 -4.86 -17.71 7.06
C MET A 203 -3.82 -17.27 8.11
N HIS A 204 -4.06 -17.60 9.37
CA HIS A 204 -3.21 -17.14 10.50
C HIS A 204 -2.63 -18.32 11.31
N HIS A 205 -2.81 -19.54 10.81
CA HIS A 205 -2.63 -20.79 11.53
C HIS A 205 -1.17 -21.14 11.85
N THR A 206 -0.20 -20.38 11.37
CA THR A 206 1.21 -20.54 11.79
C THR A 206 1.41 -20.21 13.26
N TYR A 207 0.74 -19.17 13.79
CA TYR A 207 0.91 -18.79 15.19
C TYR A 207 0.24 -19.79 16.15
N ASN A 208 -0.72 -20.59 15.68
CA ASN A 208 -1.41 -21.61 16.48
C ASN A 208 -0.41 -22.50 17.24
N PHE A 209 0.55 -23.10 16.52
CA PHE A 209 1.54 -24.03 17.07
C PHE A 209 2.93 -23.42 17.32
N THR A 210 3.12 -22.13 17.01
CA THR A 210 4.39 -21.42 17.30
C THR A 210 4.29 -20.47 18.48
N GLY A 211 3.16 -20.45 19.18
CA GLY A 211 3.08 -19.85 20.51
C GLY A 211 1.69 -19.40 20.98
N PHE A 212 0.66 -19.38 20.13
CA PHE A 212 -0.66 -18.82 20.47
C PHE A 212 -1.29 -19.47 21.71
N TYR A 213 -1.15 -20.79 21.88
CA TYR A 213 -1.66 -21.52 23.03
C TYR A 213 -0.62 -21.84 24.11
N GLN A 214 0.39 -20.97 24.31
CA GLN A 214 1.48 -21.19 25.29
C GLN A 214 1.02 -21.39 26.76
N TRP A 215 -0.19 -20.93 27.11
CA TRP A 215 -0.75 -21.08 28.46
C TRP A 215 -1.73 -22.25 28.58
N VAL A 216 -2.01 -22.96 27.49
CA VAL A 216 -2.88 -24.15 27.51
C VAL A 216 -2.07 -25.34 28.03
N PRO A 217 -2.59 -26.09 29.03
CA PRO A 217 -1.93 -27.31 29.49
C PRO A 217 -1.75 -28.35 28.38
N ALA A 218 -0.82 -29.28 28.59
CA ALA A 218 -0.62 -30.40 27.67
C ALA A 218 -1.91 -31.22 27.50
N GLN A 219 -2.28 -31.50 26.26
CA GLN A 219 -3.49 -32.24 25.92
C GLN A 219 -3.22 -33.73 25.76
N SER A 220 -4.16 -34.56 26.19
CA SER A 220 -4.02 -36.02 26.20
C SER A 220 -4.45 -36.69 24.89
N THR A 221 -5.39 -36.10 24.14
CA THR A 221 -5.89 -36.66 22.88
C THR A 221 -5.25 -35.99 21.67
N THR A 222 -5.02 -36.76 20.61
CA THR A 222 -4.51 -36.23 19.33
C THR A 222 -5.42 -35.13 18.77
N SER A 223 -6.73 -35.27 18.94
CA SER A 223 -7.69 -34.27 18.48
C SER A 223 -7.52 -32.93 19.18
N LEU A 224 -7.43 -32.91 20.51
CA LEU A 224 -7.21 -31.66 21.25
C LEU A 224 -5.80 -31.11 21.01
N LYS A 225 -4.79 -31.97 20.87
CA LYS A 225 -3.44 -31.53 20.47
C LYS A 225 -3.47 -30.76 19.15
N LYS A 226 -4.25 -31.21 18.16
CA LYS A 226 -4.41 -30.52 16.88
C LYS A 226 -5.04 -29.13 17.02
N LEU A 227 -6.10 -28.99 17.82
CA LEU A 227 -6.74 -27.68 18.05
C LEU A 227 -5.77 -26.68 18.71
N TYR A 228 -5.04 -27.16 19.72
CA TYR A 228 -4.18 -26.32 20.56
C TYR A 228 -2.72 -26.23 20.08
N GLY A 229 -2.38 -26.72 18.89
CA GLY A 229 -1.04 -26.61 18.31
C GLY A 229 0.04 -27.43 19.04
N GLN A 230 -0.30 -28.64 19.48
CA GLN A 230 0.54 -29.52 20.32
C GLN A 230 0.84 -30.90 19.68
N LEU A 231 0.67 -31.07 18.36
CA LEU A 231 1.00 -32.35 17.69
C LEU A 231 2.52 -32.61 17.66
N GLY A 232 3.33 -31.55 17.78
CA GLY A 232 4.76 -31.58 17.59
C GLY A 232 5.13 -30.91 16.27
N PHE A 233 6.26 -30.22 16.26
CA PHE A 233 6.59 -29.24 15.21
C PHE A 233 6.55 -29.81 13.78
N ALA A 234 7.04 -31.04 13.56
CA ALA A 234 7.02 -31.66 12.22
C ALA A 234 5.59 -31.91 11.70
N ASP A 235 4.72 -32.45 12.56
CA ASP A 235 3.32 -32.76 12.20
C ASP A 235 2.50 -31.48 12.02
N GLU A 236 2.73 -30.47 12.85
CA GLU A 236 2.07 -29.16 12.73
C GLU A 236 2.44 -28.44 11.42
N GLN A 237 3.70 -28.50 11.01
CA GLN A 237 4.12 -27.94 9.73
C GLN A 237 3.53 -28.68 8.53
N GLN A 238 3.38 -30.01 8.61
CA GLN A 238 2.70 -30.78 7.58
C GLN A 238 1.21 -30.39 7.53
N LEU A 239 0.54 -30.32 8.68
CA LEU A 239 -0.84 -29.86 8.79
C LEU A 239 -1.04 -28.43 8.27
N TRP A 240 -0.10 -27.52 8.53
CA TRP A 240 -0.11 -26.16 8.01
C TRP A 240 -0.20 -26.13 6.48
N TYR A 241 0.60 -26.97 5.82
CA TYR A 241 0.61 -27.08 4.36
C TYR A 241 -0.65 -27.79 3.83
N ASP A 242 -1.09 -28.85 4.49
CA ASP A 242 -2.27 -29.60 4.07
C ASP A 242 -3.56 -28.77 4.17
N LYS A 243 -3.68 -27.93 5.21
CA LYS A 243 -4.76 -26.93 5.34
C LYS A 243 -4.78 -25.96 4.17
N LEU A 244 -3.63 -25.41 3.79
CA LEU A 244 -3.51 -24.51 2.63
C LEU A 244 -3.88 -25.23 1.34
N LYS A 245 -3.46 -26.48 1.16
CA LYS A 245 -3.79 -27.29 -0.01
C LYS A 245 -5.30 -27.54 -0.13
N GLU A 246 -5.99 -27.88 0.96
CA GLU A 246 -7.47 -28.00 0.94
C GLU A 246 -8.15 -26.68 0.54
N VAL A 247 -7.67 -25.55 1.08
CA VAL A 247 -8.20 -24.22 0.73
C VAL A 247 -7.98 -23.90 -0.75
N ILE A 248 -6.79 -24.16 -1.27
CA ILE A 248 -6.41 -23.94 -2.67
C ILE A 248 -7.30 -24.80 -3.59
N ASP A 249 -7.35 -26.11 -3.35
CA ASP A 249 -8.04 -27.07 -4.22
C ASP A 249 -9.55 -26.89 -4.16
N GLY A 250 -10.10 -26.67 -2.96
CA GLY A 250 -11.53 -26.54 -2.76
C GLY A 250 -12.07 -25.22 -3.27
N TYR A 251 -11.37 -24.11 -3.03
CA TYR A 251 -11.96 -22.78 -3.11
C TYR A 251 -11.29 -21.87 -4.12
N GLN A 252 -10.13 -22.23 -4.67
CA GLN A 252 -9.41 -21.49 -5.72
C GLN A 252 -9.28 -19.98 -5.44
N PRO A 253 -8.73 -19.55 -4.29
CA PRO A 253 -8.61 -18.13 -3.96
C PRO A 253 -7.90 -17.33 -5.05
N ASP A 254 -8.25 -16.05 -5.17
CA ASP A 254 -7.48 -15.07 -5.95
C ASP A 254 -6.33 -14.50 -5.12
N VAL A 255 -6.54 -14.39 -3.80
CA VAL A 255 -5.54 -13.96 -2.82
C VAL A 255 -5.49 -14.95 -1.67
N ILE A 256 -4.30 -15.45 -1.32
CA ILE A 256 -4.06 -16.07 -0.01
C ILE A 256 -3.28 -15.06 0.83
N TRP A 257 -3.90 -14.59 1.91
CA TRP A 257 -3.29 -13.69 2.86
C TRP A 257 -2.77 -14.50 4.05
N GLN A 258 -1.50 -14.30 4.42
CA GLN A 258 -0.86 -15.03 5.51
C GLN A 258 -0.38 -14.08 6.59
N ASP A 259 -0.73 -14.38 7.85
CA ASP A 259 -0.27 -13.61 9.00
C ASP A 259 1.20 -13.87 9.34
N PHE A 260 1.67 -13.32 10.46
CA PHE A 260 3.05 -13.45 10.94
C PHE A 260 3.46 -14.87 11.39
N ASN A 261 4.72 -15.00 11.80
CA ASN A 261 5.41 -16.21 12.23
C ASN A 261 5.75 -17.22 11.13
N LEU A 262 5.60 -16.88 9.86
CA LEU A 262 6.05 -17.74 8.76
C LEU A 262 7.56 -17.99 8.81
N SER A 263 8.34 -17.06 9.35
CA SER A 263 9.79 -17.25 9.58
C SER A 263 10.13 -18.40 10.53
N ARG A 264 9.16 -18.86 11.33
CA ARG A 264 9.31 -20.03 12.21
C ARG A 264 9.12 -21.35 11.48
N LEU A 265 8.58 -21.35 10.26
CA LEU A 265 8.42 -22.54 9.43
C LEU A 265 9.73 -22.87 8.70
N ASP A 266 9.95 -24.16 8.47
CA ASP A 266 10.95 -24.66 7.56
C ASP A 266 10.76 -24.02 6.18
N GLU A 267 11.85 -23.58 5.59
CA GLU A 267 11.84 -22.93 4.28
C GLU A 267 11.25 -23.87 3.20
N SER A 268 11.57 -25.17 3.28
CA SER A 268 11.03 -26.18 2.37
C SER A 268 9.50 -26.23 2.40
N ARG A 269 8.89 -26.03 3.57
CA ARG A 269 7.43 -26.05 3.75
C ARG A 269 6.78 -24.80 3.15
N ARG A 270 7.38 -23.63 3.42
CA ARG A 270 7.02 -22.35 2.83
C ARG A 270 7.07 -22.39 1.29
N LEU A 271 8.17 -22.91 0.74
CA LEU A 271 8.36 -23.04 -0.71
C LEU A 271 7.41 -24.06 -1.35
N ALA A 272 7.09 -25.16 -0.65
CA ALA A 272 6.12 -26.14 -1.11
C ALA A 272 4.72 -25.51 -1.28
N PHE A 273 4.30 -24.65 -0.34
CA PHE A 273 3.06 -23.88 -0.45
C PHE A 273 3.07 -22.98 -1.69
N LEU A 274 4.09 -22.12 -1.85
CA LEU A 274 4.17 -21.18 -2.97
C LEU A 274 4.17 -21.90 -4.31
N ALA A 275 5.02 -22.92 -4.46
CA ALA A 275 5.07 -23.72 -5.68
C ALA A 275 3.72 -24.40 -5.96
N TYR A 276 3.06 -24.94 -4.95
CA TYR A 276 1.74 -25.57 -5.13
C TYR A 276 0.70 -24.56 -5.61
N TYR A 277 0.58 -23.42 -4.93
CA TYR A 277 -0.42 -22.40 -5.27
C TYR A 277 -0.19 -21.81 -6.67
N TYR A 278 1.06 -21.52 -7.04
CA TYR A 278 1.37 -20.96 -8.35
C TYR A 278 1.21 -21.99 -9.48
N ASN A 279 1.48 -23.28 -9.24
CA ASN A 279 1.16 -24.33 -10.21
C ASN A 279 -0.36 -24.47 -10.43
N GLN A 280 -1.16 -24.36 -9.35
CA GLN A 280 -2.61 -24.35 -9.48
C GLN A 280 -3.10 -23.11 -10.24
N ALA A 281 -2.50 -21.95 -9.99
CA ALA A 281 -2.78 -20.72 -10.74
C ALA A 281 -2.51 -20.89 -12.25
N VAL A 282 -1.41 -21.54 -12.63
CA VAL A 282 -1.13 -21.90 -14.03
C VAL A 282 -2.22 -22.84 -14.58
N ALA A 283 -2.59 -23.89 -13.84
CA ALA A 283 -3.62 -24.83 -14.26
C ALA A 283 -5.00 -24.17 -14.45
N TRP A 284 -5.34 -23.20 -13.60
CA TRP A 284 -6.58 -22.43 -13.70
C TRP A 284 -6.50 -21.29 -14.72
N ASN A 285 -5.32 -21.02 -15.29
CA ASN A 285 -5.03 -19.86 -16.12
C ASN A 285 -5.49 -18.55 -15.44
N LYS A 286 -5.03 -18.38 -14.19
CA LYS A 286 -5.46 -17.31 -13.28
C LYS A 286 -4.25 -16.62 -12.68
N ASP A 287 -4.26 -15.30 -12.65
CA ASP A 287 -3.26 -14.54 -11.91
C ASP A 287 -3.65 -14.48 -10.43
N VAL A 288 -2.85 -15.09 -9.56
CA VAL A 288 -3.07 -15.14 -8.10
C VAL A 288 -2.06 -14.29 -7.34
N VAL A 289 -2.39 -13.98 -6.09
CA VAL A 289 -1.52 -13.24 -5.16
C VAL A 289 -1.36 -14.02 -3.86
N ALA A 290 -0.13 -14.15 -3.38
CA ALA A 290 0.17 -14.53 -2.00
C ALA A 290 0.68 -13.30 -1.26
N THR A 291 0.18 -13.06 -0.04
CA THR A 291 0.64 -11.95 0.81
C THR A 291 1.22 -12.48 2.13
N TYR A 292 2.05 -11.66 2.78
CA TYR A 292 2.73 -12.07 4.00
C TYR A 292 3.23 -10.90 4.84
N LYS A 293 3.44 -11.15 6.14
CA LYS A 293 4.09 -10.19 7.05
C LYS A 293 5.56 -10.52 7.35
N ASP A 294 5.93 -11.79 7.36
CA ASP A 294 7.31 -12.26 7.53
C ASP A 294 7.58 -13.56 6.75
N GLY A 295 8.84 -14.01 6.70
CA GLY A 295 9.17 -15.34 6.15
C GLY A 295 9.20 -15.48 4.62
N PHE A 296 8.79 -14.49 3.82
CA PHE A 296 9.00 -14.46 2.35
C PHE A 296 9.85 -13.22 1.93
N ASN A 297 10.06 -13.00 0.62
CA ASN A 297 11.15 -12.15 0.12
C ASN A 297 10.76 -11.01 -0.85
N THR A 298 9.46 -10.75 -1.09
CA THR A 298 8.88 -9.72 -1.99
C THR A 298 9.00 -9.96 -3.50
N ARG A 299 9.61 -11.07 -3.93
CA ARG A 299 9.87 -11.31 -5.37
C ARG A 299 8.74 -12.07 -6.04
N GLY A 300 8.14 -13.04 -5.35
CA GLY A 300 6.94 -13.75 -5.78
C GLY A 300 5.67 -13.34 -5.03
N GLU A 301 5.80 -12.61 -3.93
CA GLU A 301 4.72 -12.33 -2.98
C GLU A 301 4.58 -10.83 -2.70
N VAL A 302 3.40 -10.41 -2.25
CA VAL A 302 3.13 -9.03 -1.83
C VAL A 302 3.38 -8.90 -0.34
N PHE A 303 4.27 -7.98 0.05
CA PHE A 303 4.44 -7.64 1.46
C PHE A 303 3.21 -6.91 2.00
N ASP A 304 2.73 -7.36 3.15
CA ASP A 304 1.65 -6.73 3.90
C ASP A 304 2.25 -5.95 5.09
N TYR A 305 2.17 -4.63 5.01
CA TYR A 305 2.56 -3.76 6.12
C TYR A 305 1.52 -3.82 7.22
N GLU A 306 2.00 -3.93 8.46
CA GLU A 306 1.17 -3.75 9.65
C GLU A 306 0.32 -2.48 9.60
N ARG A 307 -0.78 -2.54 10.35
CA ARG A 307 -1.83 -1.53 10.36
C ARG A 307 -1.33 -0.10 10.32
N GLY A 308 -1.63 0.59 9.22
CA GLY A 308 -1.27 1.99 8.98
C GLY A 308 -0.32 2.21 7.81
N GLY A 309 0.40 1.17 7.38
CA GLY A 309 1.25 1.22 6.20
C GLY A 309 2.46 2.16 6.30
N PRO A 310 3.22 2.31 5.20
CA PRO A 310 4.44 3.10 5.18
C PRO A 310 4.18 4.62 5.22
N ALA A 311 5.16 5.36 5.73
CA ALA A 311 5.13 6.83 5.76
C ALA A 311 5.25 7.47 4.36
N ALA A 312 5.98 6.81 3.46
CA ALA A 312 6.30 7.30 2.12
C ALA A 312 5.90 6.28 1.04
N ILE A 313 6.05 6.65 -0.23
CA ILE A 313 5.91 5.72 -1.35
C ILE A 313 6.87 4.54 -1.14
N GLN A 314 6.38 3.33 -1.39
CA GLN A 314 7.19 2.11 -1.36
C GLN A 314 7.15 1.35 -2.69
N ASN A 315 8.23 0.65 -2.96
CA ASN A 315 8.37 -0.31 -4.06
C ASN A 315 9.07 -1.57 -3.53
N PRO A 316 8.69 -2.78 -3.98
CA PRO A 316 7.62 -3.10 -4.94
C PRO A 316 6.20 -2.80 -4.40
N TYR A 317 5.17 -3.06 -5.21
CA TYR A 317 3.76 -2.85 -4.84
C TYR A 317 3.42 -3.65 -3.57
N TRP A 318 2.64 -3.06 -2.67
CA TRP A 318 2.42 -3.58 -1.32
C TRP A 318 0.94 -3.58 -0.92
N LEU A 319 0.63 -4.25 0.18
CA LEU A 319 -0.67 -4.24 0.86
C LEU A 319 -0.51 -3.73 2.30
N THR A 320 -1.55 -3.14 2.86
CA THR A 320 -1.68 -3.01 4.33
C THR A 320 -3.08 -3.37 4.73
N ASP A 321 -3.21 -4.03 5.87
CA ASP A 321 -4.46 -4.21 6.60
C ASP A 321 -4.82 -2.97 7.42
N ASP A 322 -6.10 -2.66 7.54
CA ASP A 322 -6.63 -1.67 8.50
C ASP A 322 -7.96 -2.18 9.05
N SER A 323 -8.53 -1.54 10.07
CA SER A 323 -9.80 -1.95 10.67
C SER A 323 -10.75 -0.78 10.82
N ILE A 324 -12.04 -1.01 10.51
CA ILE A 324 -13.10 -0.07 10.86
C ILE A 324 -13.15 0.17 12.37
N SER A 325 -12.80 -0.85 13.15
CA SER A 325 -12.80 -0.75 14.60
C SER A 325 -11.55 -0.09 15.15
N SER A 326 -11.75 0.78 16.14
CA SER A 326 -10.69 1.42 16.92
C SER A 326 -10.19 0.61 18.10
N SER A 327 -10.71 -0.61 18.31
CA SER A 327 -10.40 -1.43 19.49
C SER A 327 -9.93 -2.84 19.19
N SER A 328 -10.54 -3.56 18.24
CA SER A 328 -10.29 -4.99 18.03
C SER A 328 -10.54 -5.39 16.57
N TRP A 329 -9.93 -6.48 16.09
CA TRP A 329 -10.23 -7.00 14.77
C TRP A 329 -11.56 -7.75 14.75
N CYS A 330 -11.90 -8.51 15.80
CA CYS A 330 -13.23 -9.13 15.93
C CYS A 330 -14.20 -8.27 16.75
N TYR A 331 -15.49 -8.64 16.70
CA TYR A 331 -16.54 -7.95 17.46
C TYR A 331 -16.33 -8.10 18.97
N THR A 332 -16.56 -7.00 19.69
CA THR A 332 -16.66 -6.97 21.16
C THR A 332 -17.82 -6.10 21.61
N VAL A 333 -18.37 -6.38 22.79
CA VAL A 333 -19.37 -5.50 23.40
C VAL A 333 -18.71 -4.16 23.71
N GLY A 334 -19.29 -3.08 23.18
CA GLY A 334 -18.73 -1.72 23.30
C GLY A 334 -17.62 -1.41 22.28
N ILE A 335 -17.47 -2.20 21.22
CA ILE A 335 -16.52 -1.95 20.13
C ILE A 335 -16.62 -0.51 19.59
N GLY A 336 -15.48 0.18 19.52
CA GLY A 336 -15.38 1.51 18.94
C GLY A 336 -15.15 1.47 17.43
N TYR A 337 -15.58 2.51 16.71
CA TYR A 337 -15.37 2.68 15.27
C TYR A 337 -14.66 3.99 14.95
N TYR A 338 -13.81 3.98 13.92
CA TYR A 338 -13.31 5.22 13.32
C TYR A 338 -14.39 5.94 12.52
N SER A 339 -14.13 7.21 12.20
CA SER A 339 -15.00 7.97 11.31
C SER A 339 -14.83 7.55 9.85
N LEU A 340 -15.87 7.79 9.04
CA LEU A 340 -15.81 7.65 7.59
C LEU A 340 -14.59 8.38 6.99
N ASN A 341 -14.38 9.64 7.38
CA ASN A 341 -13.27 10.44 6.84
C ASN A 341 -11.91 9.82 7.18
N ALA A 342 -11.71 9.31 8.38
CA ALA A 342 -10.45 8.67 8.75
C ALA A 342 -10.17 7.41 7.91
N MET A 343 -11.20 6.58 7.69
CA MET A 343 -11.07 5.35 6.89
C MET A 343 -10.86 5.65 5.41
N LEU A 344 -11.67 6.56 4.84
CA LEU A 344 -11.56 6.92 3.44
C LEU A 344 -10.26 7.66 3.13
N HIS A 345 -9.83 8.59 3.99
CA HIS A 345 -8.58 9.32 3.78
C HIS A 345 -7.37 8.39 3.91
N SER A 346 -7.45 7.37 4.77
CA SER A 346 -6.44 6.30 4.82
C SER A 346 -6.38 5.53 3.50
N LEU A 347 -7.52 5.12 2.93
CA LEU A 347 -7.55 4.48 1.60
C LEU A 347 -6.86 5.33 0.54
N ILE A 348 -7.25 6.61 0.43
CA ILE A 348 -6.67 7.54 -0.55
C ILE A 348 -5.15 7.69 -0.34
N ASP A 349 -4.69 7.79 0.92
CA ASP A 349 -3.27 7.85 1.26
C ASP A 349 -2.52 6.59 0.83
N ARG A 350 -3.07 5.39 1.07
CA ARG A 350 -2.38 4.12 0.74
C ARG A 350 -2.23 3.95 -0.76
N VAL A 351 -3.29 4.26 -1.51
CA VAL A 351 -3.29 4.23 -2.98
C VAL A 351 -2.25 5.19 -3.55
N SER A 352 -2.12 6.40 -2.99
CA SER A 352 -1.11 7.38 -3.42
C SER A 352 0.33 6.93 -3.15
N LYS A 353 0.53 6.01 -2.20
CA LYS A 353 1.83 5.47 -1.78
C LYS A 353 2.18 4.12 -2.42
N ASN A 354 1.48 3.76 -3.49
CA ASN A 354 1.71 2.55 -4.31
C ASN A 354 1.25 1.24 -3.64
N GLY A 355 0.19 1.28 -2.84
CA GLY A 355 -0.36 0.10 -2.19
C GLY A 355 -1.87 -0.05 -2.29
N ASN A 356 -2.34 -1.22 -1.86
CA ASN A 356 -3.75 -1.49 -1.60
C ASN A 356 -4.07 -1.34 -0.10
N MET A 357 -5.35 -1.11 0.22
CA MET A 357 -5.86 -1.21 1.59
C MET A 357 -6.82 -2.40 1.68
N LEU A 358 -6.56 -3.32 2.62
CA LEU A 358 -7.46 -4.40 3.00
C LEU A 358 -8.15 -4.03 4.31
N LEU A 359 -9.44 -3.69 4.24
CA LEU A 359 -10.18 -3.21 5.41
C LEU A 359 -10.90 -4.36 6.13
N ASN A 360 -10.57 -4.55 7.39
CA ASN A 360 -11.25 -5.45 8.30
C ASN A 360 -12.59 -4.87 8.76
N ILE A 361 -13.59 -5.74 8.81
CA ILE A 361 -14.82 -5.54 9.59
C ILE A 361 -14.96 -6.62 10.67
N ALA A 362 -15.80 -6.33 11.66
CA ALA A 362 -15.99 -7.13 12.87
C ALA A 362 -17.47 -7.54 13.04
N PRO A 363 -17.96 -8.56 12.31
CA PRO A 363 -19.30 -9.10 12.49
C PRO A 363 -19.49 -9.73 13.87
N MET A 364 -20.72 -9.70 14.39
CA MET A 364 -21.11 -10.39 15.62
C MET A 364 -21.12 -11.92 15.40
N ALA A 365 -20.99 -12.70 16.47
CA ALA A 365 -20.91 -14.17 16.40
C ALA A 365 -22.10 -14.84 15.69
N ASP A 366 -23.28 -14.21 15.67
CA ASP A 366 -24.49 -14.71 15.02
C ASP A 366 -24.56 -14.43 13.49
N GLY A 367 -23.58 -13.70 12.95
CA GLY A 367 -23.52 -13.28 11.55
C GLY A 367 -24.08 -11.88 11.27
N THR A 368 -24.44 -11.10 12.29
CA THR A 368 -24.87 -9.71 12.11
C THR A 368 -23.68 -8.78 11.90
N ILE A 369 -23.66 -8.00 10.81
CA ILE A 369 -22.72 -6.87 10.65
C ILE A 369 -23.33 -5.64 11.35
N PRO A 370 -22.69 -5.07 12.39
CA PRO A 370 -23.21 -3.90 13.09
C PRO A 370 -23.48 -2.70 12.17
N SER A 371 -24.57 -1.97 12.43
CA SER A 371 -25.01 -0.84 11.59
C SER A 371 -23.95 0.25 11.44
N GLY A 372 -23.17 0.54 12.49
CA GLY A 372 -22.07 1.49 12.44
C GLY A 372 -21.02 1.14 11.38
N GLN A 373 -20.69 -0.15 11.23
CA GLN A 373 -19.76 -0.62 10.21
C GLN A 373 -20.39 -0.54 8.82
N ARG A 374 -21.67 -0.91 8.67
CA ARG A 374 -22.41 -0.77 7.40
C ARG A 374 -22.42 0.69 6.92
N SER A 375 -22.67 1.66 7.81
CA SER A 375 -22.71 3.08 7.48
C SER A 375 -21.36 3.59 6.95
N ILE A 376 -20.25 3.18 7.57
CA ILE A 376 -18.91 3.56 7.11
C ILE A 376 -18.61 2.94 5.74
N LEU A 377 -18.89 1.64 5.58
CA LEU A 377 -18.70 0.93 4.31
C LEU A 377 -19.50 1.57 3.17
N LEU A 378 -20.77 1.88 3.40
CA LEU A 378 -21.63 2.54 2.40
C LEU A 378 -21.16 3.97 2.10
N GLY A 379 -20.62 4.69 3.09
CA GLY A 379 -20.01 6.00 2.88
C GLY A 379 -18.74 5.95 2.03
N ILE A 380 -17.90 4.92 2.22
CA ILE A 380 -16.74 4.66 1.34
C ILE A 380 -17.23 4.35 -0.07
N GLY A 381 -18.22 3.48 -0.19
CA GLY A 381 -18.83 3.09 -1.46
C GLY A 381 -19.44 4.25 -2.24
N ASP A 382 -20.13 5.15 -1.56
CA ASP A 382 -20.68 6.37 -2.14
C ASP A 382 -19.57 7.26 -2.74
N TYR A 383 -18.46 7.46 -2.03
CA TYR A 383 -17.31 8.18 -2.57
C TYR A 383 -16.72 7.46 -3.79
N LEU A 384 -16.46 6.16 -3.69
CA LEU A 384 -15.83 5.38 -4.77
C LEU A 384 -16.73 5.27 -6.01
N LYS A 385 -18.06 5.29 -5.86
CA LYS A 385 -19.02 5.36 -6.98
C LYS A 385 -18.90 6.67 -7.75
N ARG A 386 -18.60 7.79 -7.09
CA ARG A 386 -18.48 9.13 -7.70
C ARG A 386 -17.07 9.42 -8.24
N PHE A 387 -16.05 9.04 -7.47
CA PHE A 387 -14.66 9.44 -7.68
C PHE A 387 -13.72 8.27 -7.99
N GLY A 388 -14.25 7.06 -8.22
CA GLY A 388 -13.45 5.86 -8.44
C GLY A 388 -12.44 5.95 -9.58
N GLU A 389 -12.64 6.86 -10.54
CA GLU A 389 -11.67 7.15 -11.62
C GLU A 389 -10.30 7.60 -11.08
N SER A 390 -10.23 8.28 -9.94
CA SER A 390 -8.96 8.69 -9.32
C SER A 390 -8.34 7.64 -8.40
N ILE A 391 -9.00 6.48 -8.24
CA ILE A 391 -8.58 5.40 -7.35
C ILE A 391 -8.29 4.14 -8.16
N TYR A 392 -9.32 3.53 -8.75
CA TYR A 392 -9.20 2.26 -9.46
C TYR A 392 -8.36 2.40 -10.72
N ALA A 393 -7.59 1.35 -11.02
CA ALA A 393 -6.69 1.31 -12.17
C ALA A 393 -5.68 2.47 -12.27
N THR A 394 -5.54 3.30 -11.23
CA THR A 394 -4.48 4.31 -11.15
C THR A 394 -3.18 3.68 -10.63
N ARG A 395 -2.11 4.47 -10.66
CA ARG A 395 -0.83 4.15 -10.04
C ARG A 395 -0.36 5.35 -9.23
N ALA A 396 0.55 5.10 -8.29
CA ALA A 396 1.26 6.17 -7.64
C ALA A 396 1.98 7.04 -8.69
N TRP A 397 2.04 8.34 -8.40
CA TRP A 397 2.91 9.26 -9.13
C TRP A 397 4.31 9.28 -8.48
N ALA A 398 5.14 10.28 -8.81
CA ALA A 398 6.46 10.44 -8.22
C ALA A 398 6.43 10.95 -6.76
N ILE A 399 5.37 11.67 -6.39
CA ILE A 399 5.13 12.19 -5.04
C ILE A 399 3.72 11.76 -4.63
N TYR A 400 3.56 11.25 -3.40
CA TYR A 400 2.26 10.72 -2.95
C TYR A 400 1.29 11.83 -2.53
N GLY A 401 1.80 12.97 -2.05
CA GLY A 401 0.94 14.01 -1.54
C GLY A 401 1.65 15.19 -0.90
N GLU A 402 0.83 16.11 -0.40
CA GLU A 402 1.19 17.33 0.33
C GLU A 402 0.32 17.48 1.58
N GLY A 403 0.71 18.42 2.45
CA GLY A 403 -0.08 18.85 3.59
C GLY A 403 0.48 18.43 4.95
N PRO A 404 -0.08 18.98 6.02
CA PRO A 404 0.42 18.77 7.38
C PRO A 404 0.09 17.38 7.94
N THR A 405 -0.93 16.70 7.41
CA THR A 405 -1.39 15.41 7.94
C THR A 405 -0.55 14.28 7.36
N GLN A 406 0.34 13.76 8.18
CA GLN A 406 1.11 12.55 7.89
C GLN A 406 0.36 11.30 8.37
N MET A 407 0.38 10.25 7.56
CA MET A 407 -0.28 8.96 7.85
C MET A 407 0.71 7.81 7.62
N GLY A 408 0.60 6.75 8.44
CA GLY A 408 1.53 5.61 8.42
C GLY A 408 2.87 5.90 9.09
N GLY A 409 3.86 5.03 8.84
CA GLY A 409 5.22 5.17 9.39
C GLY A 409 5.47 4.43 10.70
N GLY A 410 4.64 3.45 11.03
CA GLY A 410 4.77 2.57 12.19
C GLY A 410 3.78 1.42 12.13
N SER A 411 3.83 0.53 13.11
CA SER A 411 2.83 -0.53 13.29
C SER A 411 1.67 -0.03 14.16
N PHE A 412 0.44 -0.41 13.82
CA PHE A 412 -0.79 -0.05 14.54
C PHE A 412 -0.99 1.46 14.70
N THR A 413 -0.72 2.23 13.64
CA THR A 413 -0.97 3.67 13.68
C THR A 413 -2.48 3.95 13.65
N THR A 414 -2.92 4.93 14.43
CA THR A 414 -4.33 5.35 14.44
C THR A 414 -4.65 6.11 13.14
N PRO A 415 -5.67 5.69 12.38
CA PRO A 415 -6.17 6.41 11.21
C PRO A 415 -6.61 7.84 11.57
N ARG A 416 -6.30 8.79 10.69
CA ARG A 416 -6.60 10.21 10.89
C ARG A 416 -7.33 10.76 9.67
N ALA A 417 -8.28 11.66 9.91
CA ALA A 417 -8.86 12.44 8.82
C ALA A 417 -7.87 13.54 8.42
N GLY A 418 -7.51 13.59 7.14
CA GLY A 418 -6.87 14.75 6.54
C GLY A 418 -7.74 16.01 6.56
N THR A 419 -7.13 17.12 6.17
CA THR A 419 -7.71 18.48 6.13
C THR A 419 -7.85 18.96 4.68
N ASN A 420 -8.43 20.15 4.51
CA ASN A 420 -8.54 20.80 3.20
C ASN A 420 -7.22 21.33 2.62
N THR A 421 -6.10 21.16 3.34
CA THR A 421 -4.74 21.46 2.85
C THR A 421 -3.93 20.20 2.56
N ASP A 422 -4.51 19.02 2.79
CA ASP A 422 -3.89 17.74 2.47
C ASP A 422 -4.31 17.30 1.07
N ILE A 423 -3.32 17.01 0.22
CA ILE A 423 -3.51 16.54 -1.15
C ILE A 423 -2.86 15.17 -1.28
N ARG A 424 -3.50 14.26 -2.01
CA ARG A 424 -2.95 12.96 -2.40
C ARG A 424 -3.03 12.79 -3.91
N PHE A 425 -1.95 12.28 -4.49
CA PHE A 425 -1.81 12.16 -5.93
C PHE A 425 -1.91 10.71 -6.40
N THR A 426 -2.64 10.52 -7.49
CA THR A 426 -2.60 9.30 -8.30
C THR A 426 -2.51 9.70 -9.77
N ARG A 427 -2.08 8.78 -10.62
CA ARG A 427 -2.02 9.02 -12.07
C ARG A 427 -2.61 7.85 -12.85
N SER A 428 -3.10 8.16 -14.04
CA SER A 428 -3.55 7.20 -15.05
C SER A 428 -2.41 6.25 -15.48
N LYS A 429 -2.74 5.05 -15.97
CA LYS A 429 -1.73 4.06 -16.39
C LYS A 429 -0.84 4.56 -17.52
N ASP A 430 -1.45 5.24 -18.49
CA ASP A 430 -0.73 5.86 -19.61
C ASP A 430 0.02 7.13 -19.20
N ASN A 431 -0.08 7.55 -17.94
CA ASN A 431 0.63 8.67 -17.34
C ASN A 431 0.38 9.99 -18.09
N THR A 432 -0.86 10.21 -18.57
CA THR A 432 -1.32 11.45 -19.23
C THR A 432 -2.26 12.29 -18.36
N VAL A 433 -2.79 11.70 -17.28
CA VAL A 433 -3.71 12.34 -16.32
C VAL A 433 -3.17 12.20 -14.91
N LEU A 434 -3.03 13.32 -14.21
CA LEU A 434 -2.73 13.41 -12.77
C LEU A 434 -4.02 13.78 -12.02
N TYR A 435 -4.36 13.02 -10.99
CA TYR A 435 -5.44 13.34 -10.07
C TYR A 435 -4.86 13.91 -8.79
N ALA A 436 -5.32 15.10 -8.40
CA ALA A 436 -5.04 15.73 -7.12
C ALA A 436 -6.30 15.63 -6.24
N THR A 437 -6.27 14.73 -5.26
CA THR A 437 -7.39 14.51 -4.33
C THR A 437 -7.15 15.32 -3.05
N VAL A 438 -7.95 16.35 -2.82
CA VAL A 438 -7.89 17.22 -1.64
C VAL A 438 -8.81 16.65 -0.56
N LEU A 439 -8.29 16.45 0.65
CA LEU A 439 -8.99 15.77 1.76
C LEU A 439 -9.98 16.69 2.52
N GLY A 440 -10.48 17.70 1.82
CA GLY A 440 -11.45 18.69 2.27
C GLY A 440 -11.62 19.79 1.22
N TRP A 441 -12.68 20.59 1.28
CA TRP A 441 -12.89 21.67 0.32
C TRP A 441 -11.87 22.81 0.55
N PRO A 442 -11.05 23.17 -0.44
CA PRO A 442 -9.95 24.13 -0.25
C PRO A 442 -10.41 25.60 -0.19
N GLY A 443 -11.70 25.88 -0.43
CA GLY A 443 -12.21 27.25 -0.57
C GLY A 443 -12.16 27.73 -2.02
N SER A 444 -11.95 29.03 -2.23
CA SER A 444 -11.99 29.64 -3.57
C SER A 444 -10.78 29.32 -4.46
N THR A 445 -9.67 28.85 -3.88
CA THR A 445 -8.44 28.55 -4.61
C THR A 445 -7.82 27.27 -4.07
N LEU A 446 -7.47 26.34 -4.96
CA LEU A 446 -6.63 25.19 -4.63
C LEU A 446 -5.17 25.53 -4.95
N HIS A 447 -4.30 25.38 -3.96
CA HIS A 447 -2.86 25.55 -4.10
C HIS A 447 -2.16 24.18 -4.11
N ILE A 448 -1.41 23.88 -5.17
CA ILE A 448 -0.65 22.62 -5.31
C ILE A 448 0.84 22.97 -5.40
N THR A 449 1.55 22.86 -4.28
CA THR A 449 2.94 23.34 -4.15
C THR A 449 3.93 22.47 -4.93
N THR A 450 3.64 21.17 -5.09
CA THR A 450 4.45 20.23 -5.88
C THR A 450 4.48 20.61 -7.35
N LEU A 451 3.46 21.33 -7.83
CA LEU A 451 3.35 21.78 -9.20
C LEU A 451 3.88 23.22 -9.44
N GLY A 452 4.78 23.72 -8.59
CA GLY A 452 5.43 25.02 -8.80
C GLY A 452 6.31 25.07 -10.05
N ALA A 453 6.46 26.27 -10.64
CA ALA A 453 7.17 26.51 -11.90
C ALA A 453 8.66 26.09 -11.86
N ASN A 454 9.27 26.16 -10.67
CA ASN A 454 10.65 25.72 -10.45
C ASN A 454 10.80 24.20 -10.33
N ARG A 455 9.69 23.45 -10.29
CA ARG A 455 9.67 21.99 -10.07
C ARG A 455 9.13 21.22 -11.27
N ILE A 456 8.15 21.78 -11.99
CA ILE A 456 7.55 21.12 -13.16
C ILE A 456 7.11 22.15 -14.20
N ASN A 457 7.38 21.87 -15.48
CA ASN A 457 6.91 22.69 -16.59
C ASN A 457 5.50 22.23 -17.01
N LEU A 458 4.48 23.06 -16.80
CA LEU A 458 3.08 22.74 -17.13
C LEU A 458 2.63 23.25 -18.51
N SER A 459 3.56 23.58 -19.42
CA SER A 459 3.21 24.06 -20.78
C SER A 459 2.36 23.08 -21.58
N ASN A 460 2.45 21.78 -21.30
CA ASN A 460 1.61 20.75 -21.92
C ASN A 460 0.35 20.40 -21.10
N LEU A 461 0.04 21.11 -20.00
CA LEU A 461 -1.21 20.93 -19.26
C LEU A 461 -2.37 21.45 -20.10
N ALA A 462 -3.17 20.52 -20.62
CA ALA A 462 -4.27 20.82 -21.55
C ALA A 462 -5.51 21.30 -20.80
N SER A 463 -5.95 20.58 -19.77
CA SER A 463 -7.18 20.89 -19.04
C SER A 463 -7.06 20.60 -17.55
N VAL A 464 -7.86 21.34 -16.77
CA VAL A 464 -8.05 21.16 -15.34
C VAL A 464 -9.55 21.11 -15.07
N GLN A 465 -10.00 20.05 -14.39
CA GLN A 465 -11.41 19.80 -14.14
C GLN A 465 -11.63 19.32 -12.70
N LEU A 466 -12.69 19.79 -12.05
CA LEU A 466 -13.20 19.21 -10.80
C LEU A 466 -14.15 18.04 -11.15
N LEU A 467 -13.95 16.87 -10.55
CA LEU A 467 -14.94 15.79 -10.66
C LEU A 467 -16.24 16.19 -9.97
N GLY A 468 -17.37 15.91 -10.62
CA GLY A 468 -18.71 16.28 -10.17
C GLY A 468 -19.28 15.35 -9.09
N SER A 469 -20.55 15.57 -8.74
CA SER A 469 -21.28 14.78 -7.74
C SER A 469 -21.67 13.38 -8.22
N SER A 470 -21.48 13.09 -9.51
CA SER A 470 -21.71 11.78 -10.15
C SER A 470 -20.54 11.42 -11.06
N ALA A 471 -20.26 10.12 -11.20
CA ALA A 471 -19.19 9.65 -12.08
C ALA A 471 -19.36 10.15 -13.52
N GLY A 472 -18.26 10.57 -14.13
CA GLY A 472 -18.24 11.08 -15.50
C GLY A 472 -18.75 12.52 -15.66
N GLN A 473 -19.17 13.19 -14.58
CA GLN A 473 -19.44 14.62 -14.60
C GLN A 473 -18.19 15.41 -14.21
N TYR A 474 -17.93 16.50 -14.92
CA TYR A 474 -16.76 17.34 -14.71
C TYR A 474 -17.12 18.82 -14.83
N THR A 475 -16.60 19.62 -13.90
CA THR A 475 -16.65 21.09 -13.97
C THR A 475 -15.30 21.60 -14.44
N THR A 476 -15.25 22.29 -15.57
CA THR A 476 -14.01 22.91 -16.07
C THR A 476 -13.53 24.01 -15.13
N LEU A 477 -12.23 24.02 -14.80
CA LEU A 477 -11.57 25.04 -14.01
C LEU A 477 -10.60 25.83 -14.93
N PRO A 478 -11.09 26.84 -15.67
CA PRO A 478 -10.30 27.49 -16.72
C PRO A 478 -9.20 28.40 -16.17
N ASN A 479 -9.41 28.97 -14.99
CA ASN A 479 -8.51 29.96 -14.41
C ASN A 479 -7.45 29.27 -13.54
N ARG A 480 -6.21 29.30 -14.01
CA ARG A 480 -5.05 28.79 -13.30
C ARG A 480 -3.82 29.67 -13.53
N THR A 481 -3.00 29.82 -12.51
CA THR A 481 -1.68 30.45 -12.60
C THR A 481 -0.65 29.53 -11.98
N GLN A 482 0.58 29.57 -12.48
CA GLN A 482 1.70 28.81 -11.94
C GLN A 482 2.83 29.78 -11.61
N ASP A 483 3.36 29.68 -10.40
CA ASP A 483 4.55 30.43 -9.98
C ASP A 483 5.50 29.54 -9.17
N GLY A 484 6.54 30.12 -8.56
CA GLY A 484 7.51 29.37 -7.76
C GLY A 484 6.94 28.70 -6.51
N SER A 485 5.78 29.14 -6.03
CA SER A 485 5.10 28.62 -4.84
C SER A 485 4.13 27.47 -5.15
N GLY A 486 3.63 27.37 -6.39
CA GLY A 486 2.77 26.26 -6.79
C GLY A 486 1.96 26.51 -8.06
N LEU A 487 1.09 25.56 -8.36
CA LEU A 487 -0.05 25.75 -9.26
C LEU A 487 -1.24 26.23 -8.43
N HIS A 488 -1.85 27.35 -8.84
CA HIS A 488 -3.02 27.94 -8.23
C HIS A 488 -4.21 27.78 -9.16
N ILE A 489 -5.25 27.09 -8.70
CA ILE A 489 -6.44 26.79 -9.49
C ILE A 489 -7.62 27.48 -8.84
N SER A 490 -8.32 28.35 -9.57
CA SER A 490 -9.56 28.95 -9.07
C SER A 490 -10.65 27.88 -9.00
N MET A 491 -11.18 27.68 -7.80
CA MET A 491 -12.30 26.79 -7.55
C MET A 491 -13.63 27.50 -7.88
N PRO A 492 -14.73 26.77 -8.12
CA PRO A 492 -16.01 27.37 -8.52
C PRO A 492 -16.58 28.37 -7.51
N SER A 493 -16.31 28.18 -6.22
CA SER A 493 -16.79 29.04 -5.13
C SER A 493 -16.01 28.80 -3.83
N SER A 494 -16.18 29.69 -2.85
CA SER A 494 -15.65 29.51 -1.49
C SER A 494 -16.26 28.31 -0.75
N ASN A 495 -17.53 27.98 -1.04
CA ASN A 495 -18.22 26.80 -0.52
C ASN A 495 -18.16 25.64 -1.52
N ALA A 496 -18.23 24.40 -1.01
CA ALA A 496 -18.27 23.22 -1.86
C ALA A 496 -19.57 23.14 -2.67
N PRO A 497 -19.52 22.75 -3.96
CA PRO A 497 -20.71 22.63 -4.80
C PRO A 497 -21.60 21.42 -4.42
N PHE A 498 -21.06 20.46 -3.68
CA PHE A 498 -21.76 19.31 -3.12
C PHE A 498 -21.00 18.81 -1.89
N SER A 499 -21.65 18.01 -1.04
CA SER A 499 -20.99 17.38 0.10
C SER A 499 -20.22 16.13 -0.34
N ALA A 500 -18.94 16.10 -0.04
CA ALA A 500 -18.08 14.92 -0.14
C ALA A 500 -16.98 14.97 0.94
N PRO A 501 -16.48 13.81 1.39
CA PRO A 501 -15.37 13.73 2.34
C PRO A 501 -14.04 14.20 1.75
N ALA A 502 -13.85 14.07 0.43
CA ALA A 502 -12.71 14.58 -0.32
C ALA A 502 -13.15 15.01 -1.74
N TYR A 503 -12.35 15.82 -2.41
CA TYR A 503 -12.65 16.36 -3.75
C TYR A 503 -11.48 16.11 -4.70
N VAL A 504 -11.77 15.82 -5.96
CA VAL A 504 -10.74 15.43 -6.94
C VAL A 504 -10.65 16.46 -8.06
N VAL A 505 -9.45 17.01 -8.25
CA VAL A 505 -9.10 17.79 -9.43
C VAL A 505 -8.30 16.90 -10.39
N LYS A 506 -8.78 16.80 -11.63
CA LYS A 506 -8.18 16.06 -12.74
C LYS A 506 -7.39 17.02 -13.62
N LEU A 507 -6.09 16.76 -13.76
CA LEU A 507 -5.17 17.50 -14.62
C LEU A 507 -4.80 16.62 -15.83
N THR A 508 -5.22 17.01 -17.02
CA THR A 508 -4.98 16.26 -18.25
C THR A 508 -3.89 16.95 -19.08
N PHE A 509 -2.90 16.19 -19.52
CA PHE A 509 -1.76 16.67 -20.28
C PHE A 509 -1.83 16.26 -21.74
N ASN A 510 -1.35 17.12 -22.63
CA ASN A 510 -1.05 16.76 -24.02
C ASN A 510 0.25 15.94 -24.03
N GLY A 511 0.09 14.62 -23.98
CA GLY A 511 1.20 13.68 -23.78
C GLY A 511 1.40 13.32 -22.32
N GLN A 512 2.61 12.89 -21.98
CA GLN A 512 2.94 12.42 -20.64
C GLN A 512 2.95 13.56 -19.61
N ILE A 513 2.62 13.25 -18.36
CA ILE A 513 2.85 14.12 -17.21
C ILE A 513 4.36 14.44 -17.17
N PRO A 514 4.76 15.72 -17.17
CA PRO A 514 6.17 16.10 -17.09
C PRO A 514 6.84 15.57 -15.82
N ALA A 515 8.11 15.19 -15.92
CA ALA A 515 8.86 14.72 -14.76
C ALA A 515 9.09 15.86 -13.75
N LEU A 516 9.08 15.55 -12.46
CA LEU A 516 9.57 16.48 -11.45
C LEU A 516 11.06 16.78 -11.67
N GLY A 517 11.44 18.05 -11.48
CA GLY A 517 12.77 18.57 -11.84
C GLY A 517 12.88 19.03 -13.31
N SER A 518 11.80 18.94 -14.11
CA SER A 518 11.71 19.55 -15.45
C SER A 518 11.16 20.98 -15.43
N GLY A 519 10.70 21.46 -14.25
CA GLY A 519 10.52 22.88 -14.03
C GLY A 519 11.88 23.50 -14.16
N GLY A 520 12.06 24.38 -15.15
CA GLY A 520 13.37 24.87 -15.54
C GLY A 520 14.18 25.21 -14.29
N THR A 521 15.37 24.65 -14.19
CA THR A 521 16.39 25.23 -13.33
C THR A 521 16.40 26.73 -13.64
N PRO A 522 16.42 27.61 -12.63
CA PRO A 522 16.29 29.04 -12.89
C PRO A 522 17.20 29.45 -14.05
N THR A 523 16.64 29.99 -15.13
CA THR A 523 17.38 30.27 -16.36
C THR A 523 18.41 31.41 -16.19
N GLY A 524 18.45 32.02 -15.01
CA GLY A 524 19.41 33.04 -14.58
C GLY A 524 20.44 32.52 -13.59
N TYR A 525 21.02 33.43 -12.81
CA TYR A 525 21.97 33.08 -11.76
C TYR A 525 21.23 32.62 -10.50
N VAL A 526 21.82 31.68 -9.79
CA VAL A 526 21.34 31.10 -8.55
C VAL A 526 22.38 31.24 -7.45
N ARG A 527 21.92 31.28 -6.21
CA ARG A 527 22.73 30.98 -5.03
C ARG A 527 22.48 29.53 -4.63
N ILE A 528 23.54 28.84 -4.25
CA ILE A 528 23.50 27.44 -3.81
C ILE A 528 23.94 27.42 -2.34
N ALA A 529 23.00 27.26 -1.40
CA ALA A 529 23.24 27.41 0.04
C ALA A 529 23.14 26.08 0.78
N ASN A 530 24.14 25.77 1.60
CA ASN A 530 24.16 24.55 2.41
C ASN A 530 23.04 24.60 3.45
N VAL A 531 22.27 23.52 3.58
CA VAL A 531 21.12 23.48 4.51
C VAL A 531 21.58 23.50 5.97
N ALA A 532 22.76 22.98 6.30
CA ALA A 532 23.24 22.93 7.68
C ALA A 532 23.69 24.30 8.20
N THR A 533 24.31 25.12 7.34
CA THR A 533 25.00 26.35 7.77
C THR A 533 24.42 27.62 7.18
N GLY A 534 23.69 27.53 6.06
CA GLY A 534 23.26 28.69 5.27
C GLY A 534 24.38 29.34 4.45
N LEU A 535 25.64 28.89 4.59
CA LEU A 535 26.75 29.37 3.75
C LEU A 535 26.55 28.91 2.31
N VAL A 536 26.99 29.75 1.37
CA VAL A 536 26.76 29.55 -0.07
C VAL A 536 28.02 29.10 -0.78
N LEU A 537 27.87 28.30 -1.84
CA LEU A 537 28.96 27.86 -2.69
C LEU A 537 29.71 29.06 -3.27
N ASP A 538 31.03 29.06 -3.08
CA ASP A 538 31.92 30.16 -3.42
C ASP A 538 33.06 29.68 -4.32
N SER A 539 33.27 30.37 -5.45
CA SER A 539 34.42 30.12 -6.33
C SER A 539 35.73 30.72 -5.81
N GLY A 540 35.68 31.61 -4.82
CA GLY A 540 36.82 32.39 -4.37
C GLY A 540 37.21 33.52 -5.34
N GLY A 541 36.37 33.82 -6.32
CA GLY A 541 36.60 34.88 -7.31
C GLY A 541 37.43 34.44 -8.51
N ASN A 542 38.35 35.30 -8.98
CA ASN A 542 39.26 34.98 -10.06
C ASN A 542 40.44 34.17 -9.53
N VAL A 543 40.32 32.85 -9.59
CA VAL A 543 41.31 31.88 -9.10
C VAL A 543 41.80 30.99 -10.24
N ALA A 544 42.95 30.32 -10.04
CA ALA A 544 43.48 29.38 -11.02
C ALA A 544 42.59 28.13 -11.16
N SER A 545 42.54 27.54 -12.35
CA SER A 545 41.90 26.24 -12.59
C SER A 545 42.48 25.17 -11.66
N GLY A 546 41.62 24.34 -11.09
CA GLY A 546 41.97 23.34 -10.08
C GLY A 546 41.86 23.83 -8.63
N SER A 547 41.54 25.11 -8.41
CA SER A 547 41.30 25.66 -7.07
C SER A 547 40.08 25.00 -6.41
N ASN A 548 40.14 24.82 -5.09
CA ASN A 548 39.01 24.28 -4.32
C ASN A 548 37.83 25.26 -4.34
N LEU A 549 36.62 24.72 -4.40
CA LEU A 549 35.41 25.44 -4.06
C LEU A 549 35.35 25.64 -2.55
N LYS A 550 34.78 26.77 -2.14
CA LYS A 550 34.61 27.16 -0.74
C LYS A 550 33.14 27.40 -0.46
N GLN A 551 32.85 27.74 0.78
CA GLN A 551 31.54 28.21 1.22
C GLN A 551 31.69 29.52 1.98
N TRP A 552 30.83 30.49 1.70
CA TRP A 552 30.96 31.87 2.20
C TRP A 552 29.62 32.45 2.67
N ASN A 553 29.66 33.60 3.35
CA ASN A 553 28.44 34.35 3.66
C ASN A 553 27.85 34.95 2.38
N TRP A 554 26.54 34.88 2.21
CA TRP A 554 25.90 35.52 1.07
C TRP A 554 25.99 37.05 1.17
N ASP A 555 26.66 37.69 0.21
CA ASP A 555 26.74 39.15 0.07
C ASP A 555 26.31 39.65 -1.31
N GLY A 556 25.85 38.75 -2.18
CA GLY A 556 25.44 39.07 -3.55
C GLY A 556 26.58 39.18 -4.57
N SER A 557 27.84 38.99 -4.17
CA SER A 557 28.99 39.04 -5.08
C SER A 557 28.92 37.95 -6.16
N THR A 558 29.48 38.25 -7.33
CA THR A 558 29.38 37.35 -8.50
C THR A 558 30.05 35.98 -8.27
N ASN A 559 31.00 35.86 -7.35
CA ASN A 559 31.69 34.60 -7.05
C ASN A 559 30.80 33.61 -6.29
N LEU A 560 29.70 34.11 -5.70
CA LEU A 560 28.68 33.33 -5.01
C LEU A 560 27.49 32.99 -5.91
N GLN A 561 27.52 33.45 -7.16
CA GLN A 561 26.44 33.28 -8.13
C GLN A 561 26.82 32.22 -9.17
N TRP A 562 25.91 31.28 -9.38
CA TRP A 562 26.12 30.12 -10.24
C TRP A 562 25.03 30.03 -11.29
N GLN A 563 25.33 29.48 -12.45
CA GLN A 563 24.34 29.14 -13.46
C GLN A 563 24.27 27.61 -13.58
N LEU A 564 23.06 27.08 -13.57
CA LEU A 564 22.81 25.65 -13.79
C LEU A 564 22.44 25.47 -15.26
N VAL A 565 23.42 25.05 -16.06
CA VAL A 565 23.23 24.88 -17.51
C VAL A 565 22.85 23.43 -17.78
N ASP A 566 21.63 23.21 -18.25
CA ASP A 566 21.10 21.89 -18.63
C ASP A 566 21.91 21.29 -19.79
N LEU A 567 22.27 20.03 -19.65
CA LEU A 567 22.98 19.22 -20.63
C LEU A 567 22.06 18.15 -21.26
N GLY A 568 20.80 18.08 -20.82
CA GLY A 568 19.85 17.05 -21.18
C GLY A 568 19.94 15.81 -20.26
N GLY A 569 18.85 15.02 -20.22
CA GLY A 569 18.80 13.79 -19.43
C GLY A 569 18.88 13.97 -17.92
N GLY A 570 18.60 15.19 -17.41
CA GLY A 570 18.65 15.53 -15.99
C GLY A 570 20.04 15.87 -15.45
N TRP A 571 21.00 16.14 -16.34
CA TRP A 571 22.38 16.52 -15.98
C TRP A 571 22.63 18.00 -16.23
N TYR A 572 23.42 18.60 -15.35
CA TYR A 572 23.77 20.02 -15.36
C TYR A 572 25.27 20.20 -15.29
N ARG A 573 25.79 21.27 -15.89
CA ARG A 573 27.06 21.87 -15.46
C ARG A 573 26.75 23.10 -14.59
N ILE A 574 27.53 23.29 -13.53
CA ILE A 574 27.35 24.36 -12.54
C ILE A 574 28.43 25.40 -12.78
N VAL A 575 28.09 26.52 -13.43
CA VAL A 575 29.03 27.52 -13.96
C VAL A 575 29.11 28.72 -13.02
N ASN A 576 30.30 29.15 -12.61
CA ASN A 576 30.45 30.35 -11.79
C ASN A 576 30.35 31.64 -12.61
N ARG A 577 29.64 32.64 -12.09
CA ARG A 577 29.48 33.94 -12.77
C ARG A 577 30.77 34.75 -12.87
N THR A 578 31.66 34.70 -11.88
CA THR A 578 32.89 35.52 -11.89
C THR A 578 33.90 35.05 -12.91
N ASN A 579 34.19 33.74 -12.94
CA ASN A 579 35.33 33.21 -13.67
C ASN A 579 34.94 32.23 -14.81
N GLY A 580 33.66 31.90 -14.96
CA GLY A 580 33.16 31.01 -16.02
C GLY A 580 33.55 29.54 -15.89
N MET A 581 34.28 29.15 -14.84
CA MET A 581 34.65 27.75 -14.57
C MET A 581 33.46 26.97 -14.00
N VAL A 582 33.54 25.65 -14.08
CA VAL A 582 32.51 24.72 -13.60
C VAL A 582 32.93 24.00 -12.34
N ALA A 583 31.97 23.59 -11.52
CA ALA A 583 32.23 22.65 -10.42
C ALA A 583 32.70 21.29 -10.95
N ASP A 584 33.75 20.75 -10.33
CA ASP A 584 34.49 19.58 -10.81
C ASP A 584 34.83 18.65 -9.63
N SER A 585 34.46 17.38 -9.74
CA SER A 585 34.78 16.36 -8.73
C SER A 585 36.24 15.90 -8.78
N TRP A 586 36.99 16.31 -9.78
CA TRP A 586 38.34 15.84 -10.08
C TRP A 586 38.42 14.31 -10.27
N GLY A 587 37.28 13.66 -10.55
CA GLY A 587 37.16 12.20 -10.61
C GLY A 587 37.36 11.49 -9.27
N ASN A 588 37.33 12.21 -8.15
CA ASN A 588 37.62 11.64 -6.84
C ASN A 588 36.36 11.05 -6.17
N THR A 589 36.41 9.75 -5.87
CA THR A 589 35.31 9.00 -5.24
C THR A 589 35.40 8.94 -3.71
N ALA A 590 36.46 9.48 -3.10
CA ALA A 590 36.66 9.43 -1.65
C ALA A 590 35.77 10.45 -0.92
N ASN A 591 35.14 10.01 0.17
CA ASN A 591 34.47 10.90 1.11
C ASN A 591 35.47 11.90 1.71
N GLY A 592 35.12 13.18 1.72
CA GLY A 592 35.97 14.27 2.21
C GLY A 592 36.94 14.82 1.15
N ALA A 593 36.92 14.31 -0.08
CA ALA A 593 37.65 14.93 -1.18
C ALA A 593 37.10 16.34 -1.47
N ASN A 594 37.98 17.31 -1.71
CA ASN A 594 37.55 18.67 -2.04
C ASN A 594 36.87 18.72 -3.41
N ALA A 595 35.74 19.41 -3.48
CA ALA A 595 35.18 19.86 -4.74
C ALA A 595 36.06 20.99 -5.30
N ARG A 596 36.34 20.95 -6.59
CA ARG A 596 37.21 21.92 -7.29
C ARG A 596 36.44 22.63 -8.38
N GLN A 597 37.13 23.55 -9.05
CA GLN A 597 36.62 24.18 -10.25
C GLN A 597 37.66 24.17 -11.37
N SER A 598 37.21 24.02 -12.61
CA SER A 598 38.07 24.06 -13.79
C SER A 598 37.29 24.51 -15.02
N ALA A 599 37.99 24.78 -16.13
CA ALA A 599 37.32 25.06 -17.39
C ALA A 599 36.47 23.85 -17.84
N TRP A 600 35.31 24.13 -18.42
CA TRP A 600 34.41 23.09 -18.93
C TRP A 600 35.10 22.27 -20.03
N ASN A 601 35.15 20.95 -19.85
CA ASN A 601 35.72 19.99 -20.79
C ASN A 601 34.75 18.88 -21.22
N GLY A 602 33.52 18.86 -20.69
CA GLY A 602 32.51 17.87 -21.03
C GLY A 602 32.57 16.56 -20.25
N GLY A 603 33.59 16.36 -19.42
CA GLY A 603 33.80 15.12 -18.66
C GLY A 603 32.71 14.84 -17.63
N ASN A 604 32.47 13.56 -17.33
CA ASN A 604 31.47 13.15 -16.33
C ASN A 604 31.76 13.70 -14.92
N ASN A 605 33.02 14.01 -14.63
CA ASN A 605 33.45 14.67 -13.39
C ASN A 605 32.96 16.13 -13.25
N GLN A 606 32.43 16.74 -14.33
CA GLN A 606 31.88 18.10 -14.34
C GLN A 606 30.35 18.14 -14.52
N GLN A 607 29.72 16.97 -14.57
CA GLN A 607 28.27 16.84 -14.76
C GLN A 607 27.61 16.44 -13.45
N TRP A 608 26.52 17.12 -13.11
CA TRP A 608 25.86 17.02 -11.81
C TRP A 608 24.36 16.82 -11.98
N ARG A 609 23.76 15.96 -11.16
CA ARG A 609 22.31 15.77 -11.06
C ARG A 609 21.81 16.42 -9.78
N LEU A 610 20.67 17.10 -9.89
CA LEU A 610 19.95 17.63 -8.73
C LEU A 610 18.93 16.60 -8.28
N ASN A 611 19.26 15.85 -7.22
CA ASN A 611 18.32 14.92 -6.62
C ASN A 611 17.42 15.71 -5.65
N ASP A 612 16.16 15.94 -6.03
CA ASP A 612 15.16 16.64 -5.21
C ASP A 612 14.80 15.81 -3.97
N LEU A 613 14.94 16.41 -2.80
CA LEU A 613 14.59 15.83 -1.50
C LEU A 613 13.27 16.39 -0.95
N GLY A 614 12.59 17.27 -1.69
CA GLY A 614 11.43 18.03 -1.24
C GLY A 614 11.80 19.32 -0.52
N ASN A 615 10.82 20.21 -0.33
CA ASN A 615 10.97 21.50 0.36
C ASN A 615 12.10 22.40 -0.21
N GLY A 616 12.39 22.30 -1.51
CA GLY A 616 13.44 23.08 -2.17
C GLY A 616 14.87 22.65 -1.82
N ARG A 617 15.06 21.44 -1.28
CA ARG A 617 16.36 20.87 -0.92
C ARG A 617 16.82 19.85 -1.95
N TYR A 618 18.11 19.85 -2.25
CA TYR A 618 18.70 18.98 -3.27
C TYR A 618 20.00 18.36 -2.75
N GLN A 619 20.26 17.12 -3.13
CA GLN A 619 21.64 16.62 -3.23
C GLN A 619 22.16 16.95 -4.63
N ILE A 620 23.39 17.45 -4.71
CA ILE A 620 24.04 17.79 -5.98
C ILE A 620 25.07 16.71 -6.28
N VAL A 621 24.67 15.69 -7.06
CA VAL A 621 25.41 14.42 -7.23
C VAL A 621 26.18 14.41 -8.54
N ASN A 622 27.48 14.10 -8.48
CA ASN A 622 28.35 14.01 -9.64
C ASN A 622 28.07 12.74 -10.46
N ARG A 623 28.08 12.88 -11.79
CA ARG A 623 27.86 11.77 -12.73
C ARG A 623 28.99 10.74 -12.70
N GLY A 624 30.24 11.20 -12.62
CA GLY A 624 31.42 10.34 -12.72
C GLY A 624 31.73 9.57 -11.44
N THR A 625 31.56 10.21 -10.29
CA THR A 625 31.99 9.66 -9.00
C THR A 625 30.86 9.12 -8.14
N GLY A 626 29.60 9.51 -8.41
CA GLY A 626 28.44 9.19 -7.55
C GLY A 626 28.45 9.91 -6.20
N THR A 627 29.49 10.68 -5.89
CA THR A 627 29.57 11.54 -4.71
C THR A 627 28.83 12.85 -4.94
N SER A 628 28.46 13.53 -3.86
CA SER A 628 27.67 14.76 -3.86
C SER A 628 28.38 15.89 -3.13
N LEU A 629 28.12 17.14 -3.52
CA LEU A 629 28.66 18.31 -2.81
C LEU A 629 28.25 18.28 -1.33
N ASP A 630 29.18 18.57 -0.44
CA ASP A 630 29.00 18.45 1.00
C ASP A 630 29.68 19.60 1.77
N GLY A 631 29.00 20.14 2.77
CA GLY A 631 29.54 21.19 3.64
C GLY A 631 30.62 20.71 4.63
N MET A 632 30.86 19.40 4.72
CA MET A 632 31.83 18.72 5.60
C MET A 632 31.68 19.01 7.10
N GLY A 633 30.54 19.56 7.53
CA GLY A 633 30.33 20.03 8.90
C GLY A 633 31.08 21.33 9.23
N TYR A 634 31.68 21.99 8.24
CA TYR A 634 32.38 23.26 8.45
C TYR A 634 31.40 24.42 8.54
N THR A 635 31.53 25.22 9.60
CA THR A 635 30.65 26.38 9.87
C THR A 635 31.31 27.72 9.62
N THR A 636 32.59 27.74 9.24
CA THR A 636 33.37 28.96 9.02
C THR A 636 33.34 29.38 7.56
N ALA A 637 33.06 30.66 7.29
CA ALA A 637 33.19 31.22 5.95
C ALA A 637 34.63 31.10 5.45
N GLY A 638 34.80 30.61 4.22
CA GLY A 638 36.09 30.33 3.59
C GLY A 638 36.52 28.87 3.66
N SER A 639 35.82 28.03 4.44
CA SER A 639 36.06 26.59 4.48
C SER A 639 35.77 25.94 3.12
N ALA A 640 36.48 24.86 2.83
CA ALA A 640 36.30 24.11 1.59
C ALA A 640 34.91 23.45 1.53
N VAL A 641 34.40 23.28 0.30
CA VAL A 641 33.28 22.37 0.01
C VAL A 641 33.86 21.03 -0.39
N GLY A 642 33.37 19.97 0.24
CA GLY A 642 33.82 18.61 0.00
C GLY A 642 32.86 17.85 -0.89
N MET A 643 33.15 16.57 -1.01
CA MET A 643 32.29 15.59 -1.63
C MET A 643 32.10 14.41 -0.71
N TRP A 644 30.88 13.90 -0.67
CA TRP A 644 30.52 12.75 0.16
C TRP A 644 29.51 11.87 -0.55
N THR A 645 29.50 10.59 -0.20
CA THR A 645 28.44 9.66 -0.62
C THR A 645 27.08 10.23 -0.22
N PRO A 646 26.09 10.30 -1.13
CA PRO A 646 24.77 10.87 -0.85
C PRO A 646 24.14 10.28 0.41
N ASN A 647 23.71 11.13 1.33
CA ASN A 647 23.13 10.73 2.60
C ASN A 647 22.13 11.77 3.14
N ASN A 648 21.48 11.46 4.27
CA ASN A 648 20.42 12.30 4.85
C ASN A 648 20.92 13.45 5.75
N SER A 649 22.25 13.63 5.90
CA SER A 649 22.81 14.77 6.65
C SER A 649 22.47 16.09 5.96
N THR A 650 22.17 17.14 6.73
CA THR A 650 21.96 18.48 6.19
C THR A 650 23.21 19.08 5.56
N ASN A 651 24.41 18.59 5.91
CA ASN A 651 25.66 18.97 5.24
C ASN A 651 25.67 18.54 3.76
N ASN A 652 24.93 17.48 3.43
CA ASN A 652 24.83 16.91 2.09
C ASN A 652 23.67 17.50 1.28
N GLN A 653 22.94 18.46 1.85
CA GLN A 653 21.74 19.07 1.27
C GLN A 653 21.97 20.55 0.97
N TRP A 654 21.48 20.99 -0.17
CA TRP A 654 21.63 22.36 -0.65
C TRP A 654 20.28 22.93 -1.06
N THR A 655 20.06 24.21 -0.83
CA THR A 655 18.95 24.97 -1.41
C THR A 655 19.47 25.73 -2.63
N ILE A 656 18.62 25.84 -3.66
CA ILE A 656 18.93 26.55 -4.90
C ILE A 656 17.88 27.65 -5.07
N THR A 657 18.31 28.91 -5.09
CA THR A 657 17.41 30.07 -5.18
C THR A 657 17.89 31.01 -6.27
N GLY A 658 16.97 31.52 -7.11
CA GLY A 658 17.30 32.58 -8.08
C GLY A 658 17.82 33.84 -7.40
N VAL A 659 18.72 34.56 -8.09
CA VAL A 659 19.38 35.79 -7.64
C VAL A 659 18.96 36.97 -8.50
#